data_AF-A0A672YQH1-F1
#
_entry.id   AF-A0A672YQH1-F1
#
_cell.length_a   1.000
_cell.length_b   1.000
_cell.length_c   1.000
_cell.angle_alpha   90.00
_cell.angle_beta   90.00
_cell.angle_gamma   90.00
#
_symmetry.space_group_name_H-M   'P 1'
#
loop_
_entity.id
_entity.type
_entity.pdbx_description
1 polymer ?
#
loop_
_entity_poly.entity_id
_entity_poly.type
_entity_poly.pdbx_seq_one_letter_code
_entity_poly.pdbx_strand_id
1 'polypeptide(L)'
;LANKADSDSDPDSDMTPECDSCFLSVSTNLSQTLRTRQLLIDFDGGRPILSLRAPPDLVNFPSVSRPRWPSECEVISDTIHHIEWDPPEPEPFYQLTGCERTPMPARKDKGKVVYFTDHAMKHAYFTTSRFGGSKGPIKNATYDISESDLILEFESRFESGNLQKVVQVGVYDYELTLRTDMYTNKHTQWFYFRVRNMKAGETYCFTIVNLMKSNSLYSVGMRPLLYSERAAKEKGVGWQRIGSNIRYYRNCNQDKNSVPPTLYSLTWTFQFPYDSDTCYLAHCYPYTYSRLQNYLRCISSDPNVASYCNLRVLCRSLAGNDVYVLTITSRGASKCEDRMKKTVVVTARVHPGETNGSWMMEGFLDFLLGESEDARLLRDMFVFKVVPMLNPDGVVVGNYRCSLAGRDLNRNYKTVLRDSFPCVWYTRNMVERLMTTTDVVLYCDFHGHNRKNNVFMYGCKNHGEPALRLRERIFPLMFSKNANNKFSFKSCRFQVQKSKEGTGRIAMWNLGIKNSYTMEASFGGSTLGDRRGTHFTTQDLKSFGFHFCDTLLDYYDPDPSKVNYCLTELSALRRDLGIDSEFSVSDLETRYSFTVALLFKVDCEIFTHILYIDMCLIGSKSISLLFNQSFFINNSFLTTSPLLMSA
;
A
#
# COMPACT_ATOMS: atom_id res chain seq x y z
N LEU A 1 37.17 19.85 70.37
CA LEU A 1 37.38 20.54 71.67
C LEU A 1 36.36 21.66 71.74
N ALA A 2 35.77 21.89 72.93
CA ALA A 2 34.67 22.83 73.20
C ALA A 2 33.31 22.50 72.52
N ASN A 3 32.23 22.94 73.19
CA ASN A 3 30.81 22.74 72.87
C ASN A 3 30.06 24.09 73.01
N LYS A 4 28.77 24.08 72.65
CA LYS A 4 27.70 25.10 72.76
C LYS A 4 27.50 25.98 71.52
N ALA A 5 26.31 26.24 70.96
CA ALA A 5 24.88 26.12 71.35
C ALA A 5 24.18 27.44 71.75
N ASP A 6 22.92 27.56 71.30
CA ASP A 6 21.88 28.59 71.54
C ASP A 6 22.25 30.00 71.01
N SER A 7 21.40 30.78 70.32
CA SER A 7 19.94 31.01 70.40
C SER A 7 19.40 31.77 69.16
N ASP A 8 18.09 31.88 69.00
CA ASP A 8 17.42 32.47 67.82
C ASP A 8 17.57 34.00 67.63
N SER A 9 17.55 34.44 66.37
CA SER A 9 16.98 35.73 65.95
C SER A 9 16.72 35.77 64.43
N ASP A 10 15.45 35.66 64.01
CA ASP A 10 15.03 36.18 62.69
C ASP A 10 15.18 37.72 62.69
N PRO A 11 15.57 38.30 61.55
CA PRO A 11 14.57 39.10 60.84
C PRO A 11 14.59 38.92 59.31
N ASP A 12 13.40 38.93 58.70
CA ASP A 12 13.22 39.11 57.25
C ASP A 12 13.83 40.44 56.75
N SER A 13 14.71 40.39 55.75
CA SER A 13 14.79 41.37 54.64
C SER A 13 15.85 41.01 53.59
N ASP A 14 15.61 41.45 52.35
CA ASP A 14 16.55 41.52 51.21
C ASP A 14 17.43 40.29 50.87
N MET A 15 16.81 39.34 50.16
CA MET A 15 17.50 38.59 49.09
C MET A 15 17.14 39.21 47.73
N THR A 16 18.14 39.66 46.98
CA THR A 16 17.95 40.53 45.81
C THR A 16 17.49 39.78 44.55
N PRO A 17 16.70 40.41 43.66
CA PRO A 17 16.25 39.81 42.40
C PRO A 17 17.31 39.83 41.28
N GLU A 18 18.58 40.08 41.60
CA GLU A 18 19.62 40.34 40.58
C GLU A 18 20.12 39.08 39.85
N CYS A 19 20.02 37.91 40.49
CA CYS A 19 20.65 36.67 40.01
C CYS A 19 20.12 36.23 38.61
N ASP A 20 18.80 36.13 38.44
CA ASP A 20 18.18 35.69 37.19
C ASP A 20 18.42 36.68 36.03
N SER A 21 18.52 37.98 36.34
CA SER A 21 18.83 39.01 35.35
C SER A 21 20.22 38.81 34.72
N CYS A 22 21.19 38.34 35.53
CA CYS A 22 22.54 38.07 35.09
C CYS A 22 22.61 36.87 34.13
N PHE A 23 21.88 35.78 34.42
CA PHE A 23 21.84 34.61 33.54
C PHE A 23 21.16 34.90 32.19
N LEU A 24 20.08 35.69 32.16
CA LEU A 24 19.47 36.17 30.91
C LEU A 24 20.42 37.06 30.09
N SER A 25 21.18 37.94 30.76
CA SER A 25 22.19 38.80 30.16
C SER A 25 23.31 37.99 29.49
N VAL A 26 23.88 36.99 30.19
CA VAL A 26 24.91 36.10 29.63
C VAL A 26 24.40 35.33 28.40
N SER A 27 23.18 34.79 28.46
CA SER A 27 22.56 34.03 27.35
C SER A 27 22.32 34.89 26.10
N THR A 28 21.86 36.14 26.27
CA THR A 28 21.67 37.08 25.15
C THR A 28 22.99 37.57 24.55
N ASN A 29 24.03 37.79 25.38
CA ASN A 29 25.34 38.24 24.92
C ASN A 29 26.09 37.13 24.14
N LEU A 30 26.06 35.88 24.61
CA LEU A 30 26.70 34.76 23.92
C LEU A 30 26.04 34.43 22.58
N SER A 31 24.71 34.52 22.48
CA SER A 31 23.97 34.24 21.24
C SER A 31 24.17 35.32 20.16
N GLN A 32 24.39 36.58 20.55
CA GLN A 32 24.87 37.62 19.62
C GLN A 32 26.31 37.33 19.17
N THR A 33 27.21 37.03 20.12
CA THR A 33 28.65 36.80 19.86
C THR A 33 28.88 35.61 18.92
N LEU A 34 28.21 34.47 19.17
CA LEU A 34 28.32 33.25 18.37
C LEU A 34 27.48 33.29 17.07
N ARG A 35 26.74 34.39 16.81
CA ARG A 35 25.85 34.60 15.65
C ARG A 35 24.87 33.44 15.37
N THR A 36 24.50 32.64 16.37
CA THR A 36 23.63 31.48 16.21
C THR A 36 22.37 31.58 17.05
N ARG A 37 21.22 31.35 16.42
CA ARG A 37 19.91 31.18 17.07
C ARG A 37 19.59 29.71 17.37
N GLN A 38 20.54 28.81 17.13
CA GLN A 38 20.34 27.36 17.23
C GLN A 38 20.88 26.76 18.54
N LEU A 39 21.74 27.46 19.27
CA LEU A 39 22.12 27.06 20.63
C LEU A 39 21.15 27.63 21.66
N LEU A 40 20.80 26.80 22.63
CA LEU A 40 20.19 27.16 23.91
C LEU A 40 21.22 26.89 25.00
N ILE A 41 21.20 27.73 26.05
CA ILE A 41 22.06 27.58 27.22
C ILE A 41 21.14 27.55 28.43
N ASP A 42 20.94 26.35 28.97
CA ASP A 42 20.30 26.15 30.28
C ASP A 42 21.41 26.09 31.35
N PHE A 43 21.05 26.23 32.63
CA PHE A 43 21.99 26.07 33.75
C PHE A 43 21.47 25.03 34.74
N ASP A 44 22.30 24.04 35.06
CA ASP A 44 22.03 23.01 36.07
C ASP A 44 23.14 23.06 37.14
N GLY A 45 22.76 23.31 38.40
CA GLY A 45 23.72 23.52 39.49
C GLY A 45 24.79 24.59 39.19
N GLY A 46 24.43 25.64 38.44
CA GLY A 46 25.35 26.69 37.98
C GLY A 46 26.26 26.30 36.79
N ARG A 47 26.13 25.09 36.23
CA ARG A 47 26.90 24.64 35.06
C ARG A 47 26.10 24.87 33.76
N PRO A 48 26.67 25.49 32.72
CA PRO A 48 25.98 25.71 31.46
C PRO A 48 25.80 24.41 30.67
N ILE A 49 24.56 24.04 30.39
CA ILE A 49 24.18 22.94 29.50
C ILE A 49 23.87 23.53 28.12
N LEU A 50 24.71 23.22 27.14
CA LEU A 50 24.48 23.55 25.73
C LEU A 50 23.53 22.54 25.10
N SER A 51 22.37 23.00 24.64
CA SER A 51 21.42 22.19 23.86
C SER A 51 21.12 22.85 22.50
N LEU A 52 20.66 22.06 21.53
CA LEU A 52 20.31 22.57 20.21
C LEU A 52 18.80 22.81 20.11
N ARG A 53 18.42 24.07 19.87
CA ARG A 53 17.09 24.43 19.39
C ARG A 53 16.84 23.68 18.07
N ALA A 54 15.72 22.98 17.97
CA ALA A 54 15.32 22.34 16.74
C ALA A 54 15.22 23.37 15.60
N PRO A 55 15.69 23.07 14.37
CA PRO A 55 15.60 23.98 13.24
C PRO A 55 14.16 24.48 13.02
N PRO A 56 13.93 25.75 12.61
CA PRO A 56 12.58 26.28 12.38
C PRO A 56 11.74 25.39 11.45
N ASP A 57 12.35 24.87 10.39
CA ASP A 57 11.80 23.92 9.42
C ASP A 57 11.31 22.58 10.02
N LEU A 58 11.65 22.29 11.28
CA LEU A 58 11.26 21.10 12.04
C LEU A 58 10.30 21.41 13.20
N VAL A 59 9.91 22.68 13.38
CA VAL A 59 9.03 23.13 14.47
C VAL A 59 7.82 23.91 13.93
N ASN A 60 8.03 24.80 12.97
CA ASN A 60 6.97 25.56 12.33
C ASN A 60 6.40 24.75 11.16
N PHE A 61 5.17 24.24 11.31
CA PHE A 61 4.41 23.71 10.19
C PHE A 61 4.09 24.83 9.20
N PRO A 62 4.56 24.77 7.94
CA PRO A 62 4.15 25.74 6.93
C PRO A 62 2.67 25.55 6.57
N SER A 63 2.01 26.63 6.19
CA SER A 63 0.70 26.58 5.53
C SER A 63 0.73 25.60 4.34
N VAL A 64 -0.39 24.91 4.10
CA VAL A 64 -0.53 23.75 3.19
C VAL A 64 0.44 23.76 2.02
N SER A 65 1.53 23.00 2.14
CA SER A 65 2.52 22.85 1.08
C SER A 65 1.87 22.10 -0.07
N ARG A 66 1.39 22.85 -1.09
CA ARG A 66 0.75 22.29 -2.29
C ARG A 66 1.60 21.12 -2.82
N PRO A 67 1.01 20.02 -3.29
CA PRO A 67 1.81 18.91 -3.83
C PRO A 67 2.81 19.36 -4.90
N ARG A 68 4.03 18.85 -4.82
CA ARG A 68 5.05 18.97 -5.85
C ARG A 68 4.89 17.85 -6.86
N TRP A 69 4.85 18.26 -8.11
CA TRP A 69 4.71 17.41 -9.29
C TRP A 69 6.01 17.44 -10.11
N PRO A 70 6.28 16.43 -10.95
CA PRO A 70 7.24 16.58 -12.03
C PRO A 70 6.97 17.83 -12.87
N SER A 71 8.04 18.51 -13.29
CA SER A 71 8.01 19.75 -14.07
C SER A 71 7.24 19.66 -15.40
N GLU A 72 7.08 18.45 -15.93
CA GLU A 72 6.52 18.10 -17.22
C GLU A 72 5.05 17.61 -17.15
N CYS A 73 4.49 17.50 -15.94
CA CYS A 73 3.07 17.22 -15.72
C CYS A 73 2.24 18.49 -15.90
N GLU A 74 1.23 18.45 -16.77
CA GLU A 74 0.15 19.43 -16.77
C GLU A 74 -0.83 19.01 -15.66
N VAL A 75 -1.31 19.99 -14.87
CA VAL A 75 -2.19 19.75 -13.73
C VAL A 75 -3.28 20.81 -13.75
N ILE A 76 -4.56 20.41 -13.66
CA ILE A 76 -5.69 21.33 -13.64
C ILE A 76 -5.76 22.14 -12.33
N SER A 77 -6.38 23.31 -12.40
CA SER A 77 -6.65 24.18 -11.24
C SER A 77 -7.70 23.62 -10.27
N ASP A 78 -8.53 22.69 -10.75
CA ASP A 78 -9.74 22.23 -10.06
C ASP A 78 -9.38 21.49 -8.77
N THR A 79 -9.80 22.04 -7.63
CA THR A 79 -9.63 21.38 -6.33
C THR A 79 -10.73 20.33 -6.16
N ILE A 80 -10.39 19.07 -6.45
CA ILE A 80 -11.33 17.95 -6.30
C ILE A 80 -11.42 17.55 -4.83
N HIS A 81 -12.66 17.49 -4.31
CA HIS A 81 -12.97 17.02 -2.97
C HIS A 81 -14.12 16.02 -3.03
N HIS A 82 -13.97 14.90 -2.32
CA HIS A 82 -15.01 13.89 -2.14
C HIS A 82 -15.44 13.87 -0.70
N ILE A 83 -16.76 13.82 -0.45
CA ILE A 83 -17.27 13.57 0.90
C ILE A 83 -16.89 12.15 1.34
N GLU A 84 -16.63 11.99 2.64
CA GLU A 84 -16.67 10.66 3.25
C GLU A 84 -18.13 10.23 3.37
N TRP A 85 -18.40 9.01 2.93
CA TRP A 85 -19.71 8.39 2.95
C TRP A 85 -19.50 6.88 2.90
N ASP A 86 -20.16 6.19 3.82
CA ASP A 86 -20.25 4.74 3.83
C ASP A 86 -21.70 4.34 3.51
N PRO A 87 -21.92 3.31 2.68
CA PRO A 87 -23.26 2.87 2.32
C PRO A 87 -24.00 2.34 3.55
N PRO A 88 -25.32 2.60 3.69
CA PRO A 88 -26.10 2.15 4.85
C PRO A 88 -26.21 0.62 4.94
N GLU A 89 -26.08 -0.07 3.80
CA GLU A 89 -26.08 -1.53 3.70
C GLU A 89 -24.80 -2.02 2.98
N PRO A 90 -24.19 -3.15 3.38
CA PRO A 90 -22.97 -3.66 2.77
C PRO A 90 -23.10 -3.99 1.26
N GLU A 91 -22.35 -3.28 0.42
CA GLU A 91 -22.45 -3.41 -1.04
C GLU A 91 -22.01 -4.80 -1.55
N PRO A 92 -22.88 -5.60 -2.18
CA PRO A 92 -22.56 -6.97 -2.56
C PRO A 92 -21.56 -7.07 -3.72
N PHE A 93 -20.84 -8.19 -3.77
CA PHE A 93 -20.04 -8.60 -4.92
C PHE A 93 -20.94 -8.86 -6.13
N TYR A 94 -20.44 -8.48 -7.31
CA TYR A 94 -21.06 -8.82 -8.58
C TYR A 94 -21.05 -10.34 -8.79
N GLN A 95 -22.22 -10.91 -9.07
CA GLN A 95 -22.36 -12.33 -9.38
C GLN A 95 -22.10 -12.54 -10.87
N LEU A 96 -21.13 -13.41 -11.18
CA LEU A 96 -20.81 -13.78 -12.57
C LEU A 96 -21.88 -14.73 -13.11
N THR A 97 -22.49 -14.33 -14.22
CA THR A 97 -23.43 -15.11 -15.03
C THR A 97 -22.72 -16.08 -15.98
N GLY A 98 -21.45 -15.83 -16.30
CA GLY A 98 -20.68 -16.53 -17.34
C GLY A 98 -20.88 -15.95 -18.74
N CYS A 99 -22.02 -15.30 -18.97
CA CYS A 99 -22.45 -14.69 -20.22
C CYS A 99 -21.87 -13.29 -20.47
N GLU A 100 -21.02 -12.76 -19.56
CA GLU A 100 -20.44 -11.43 -19.71
C GLU A 100 -19.61 -11.33 -20.99
N ARG A 101 -19.87 -10.32 -21.82
CA ARG A 101 -19.17 -10.15 -23.10
C ARG A 101 -17.68 -9.87 -22.89
N THR A 102 -16.85 -10.31 -23.84
CA THR A 102 -15.45 -9.87 -23.98
C THR A 102 -15.31 -9.04 -25.26
N PRO A 103 -15.44 -7.70 -25.21
CA PRO A 103 -15.11 -6.85 -26.33
C PRO A 103 -13.69 -7.14 -26.83
N MET A 104 -13.53 -7.39 -28.13
CA MET A 104 -12.20 -7.38 -28.74
C MET A 104 -11.76 -5.91 -28.89
N PRO A 105 -10.58 -5.51 -28.41
CA PRO A 105 -10.07 -4.17 -28.62
C PRO A 105 -10.07 -3.80 -30.11
N ALA A 106 -10.51 -2.58 -30.41
CA ALA A 106 -10.60 -2.08 -31.76
C ALA A 106 -9.25 -2.12 -32.47
N ARG A 107 -9.28 -2.29 -33.80
CA ARG A 107 -8.10 -2.03 -34.62
C ARG A 107 -7.73 -0.55 -34.46
N LYS A 108 -6.43 -0.22 -34.47
CA LYS A 108 -5.89 1.12 -34.18
C LYS A 108 -6.53 2.25 -35.00
N ASP A 109 -7.12 1.88 -36.13
CA ASP A 109 -7.66 2.71 -37.20
C ASP A 109 -9.19 2.85 -37.10
N LYS A 110 -9.82 2.37 -36.01
CA LYS A 110 -11.26 2.51 -35.73
C LYS A 110 -11.51 3.26 -34.42
N GLY A 111 -12.50 4.16 -34.45
CA GLY A 111 -13.00 4.92 -33.30
C GLY A 111 -12.45 6.36 -33.22
N LYS A 112 -13.24 7.26 -32.62
CA LYS A 112 -12.89 8.68 -32.41
C LYS A 112 -12.02 8.79 -31.16
N VAL A 113 -10.82 9.38 -31.26
CA VAL A 113 -10.01 9.67 -30.07
C VAL A 113 -10.63 10.87 -29.37
N VAL A 114 -11.23 10.66 -28.20
CA VAL A 114 -11.93 11.72 -27.47
C VAL A 114 -11.09 12.30 -26.33
N TYR A 115 -10.12 11.55 -25.81
CA TYR A 115 -9.16 12.03 -24.80
C TYR A 115 -7.75 11.49 -25.05
N PHE A 116 -6.72 12.32 -24.87
CA PHE A 116 -5.32 11.89 -24.89
C PHE A 116 -4.41 12.79 -24.05
N THR A 117 -3.49 12.17 -23.28
CA THR A 117 -2.41 12.86 -22.57
C THR A 117 -1.02 12.34 -22.95
N ASP A 118 -0.14 13.30 -23.22
CA ASP A 118 1.21 13.15 -23.78
C ASP A 118 2.29 12.86 -22.70
N HIS A 119 1.93 12.80 -21.42
CA HIS A 119 2.89 12.79 -20.31
C HIS A 119 3.73 11.51 -20.17
N ALA A 120 3.27 10.38 -20.71
CA ALA A 120 3.86 9.06 -20.42
C ALA A 120 5.31 8.89 -20.90
N MET A 121 5.77 9.67 -21.89
CA MET A 121 6.98 9.38 -22.67
C MET A 121 7.96 10.57 -22.85
N LYS A 122 7.66 11.77 -22.32
CA LYS A 122 8.50 12.97 -22.55
C LYS A 122 9.95 12.80 -22.07
N HIS A 123 10.15 12.12 -20.93
CA HIS A 123 11.47 11.86 -20.34
C HIS A 123 11.55 10.43 -19.79
N ALA A 124 12.72 9.79 -19.93
CA ALA A 124 12.97 8.41 -19.48
C ALA A 124 13.25 8.30 -17.97
N TYR A 125 13.48 9.42 -17.28
CA TYR A 125 13.80 9.51 -15.86
C TYR A 125 13.33 10.84 -15.28
N PHE A 126 13.08 10.89 -13.97
CA PHE A 126 12.72 12.11 -13.26
C PHE A 126 13.87 13.14 -13.29
N THR A 127 13.54 14.41 -13.54
CA THR A 127 14.52 15.50 -13.63
C THR A 127 14.33 16.54 -12.53
N THR A 128 13.18 17.23 -12.48
CA THR A 128 12.90 18.29 -11.50
C THR A 128 11.41 18.33 -11.11
N SER A 129 11.11 18.97 -9.97
CA SER A 129 9.72 19.16 -9.51
C SER A 129 9.34 20.62 -9.25
N ARG A 130 8.04 20.89 -9.37
CA ARG A 130 7.42 22.19 -9.10
C ARG A 130 6.04 22.04 -8.48
N PHE A 131 5.62 23.05 -7.72
CA PHE A 131 4.24 23.19 -7.28
C PHE A 131 3.32 23.34 -8.49
N GLY A 132 2.31 22.49 -8.62
CA GLY A 132 1.40 22.48 -9.79
C GLY A 132 2.01 21.99 -11.12
N GLY A 133 3.26 21.52 -11.14
CA GLY A 133 3.90 20.95 -12.33
C GLY A 133 4.34 22.01 -13.36
N SER A 134 3.83 21.89 -14.58
CA SER A 134 4.28 22.67 -15.73
C SER A 134 3.79 24.13 -15.70
N LYS A 135 4.55 25.04 -16.32
CA LYS A 135 4.24 26.49 -16.39
C LYS A 135 3.55 26.94 -17.70
N GLY A 136 3.19 26.02 -18.58
CA GLY A 136 2.53 26.35 -19.85
C GLY A 136 1.01 26.46 -19.71
N PRO A 137 0.31 26.97 -20.74
CA PRO A 137 -1.12 26.71 -20.89
C PRO A 137 -1.35 25.20 -20.94
N ILE A 138 -2.31 24.71 -20.16
CA ILE A 138 -2.72 23.30 -20.17
C ILE A 138 -3.26 22.99 -21.56
N LYS A 139 -2.76 21.94 -22.22
CA LYS A 139 -3.25 21.58 -23.56
C LYS A 139 -4.71 21.14 -23.46
N ASN A 140 -5.51 21.38 -24.50
CA ASN A 140 -6.77 20.64 -24.58
C ASN A 140 -6.44 19.15 -24.76
N ALA A 141 -6.86 18.33 -23.79
CA ALA A 141 -6.69 16.88 -23.85
C ALA A 141 -7.91 16.19 -24.45
N THR A 142 -9.03 16.91 -24.57
CA THR A 142 -10.25 16.47 -25.26
C THR A 142 -10.14 16.87 -26.73
N TYR A 143 -10.49 15.96 -27.64
CA TYR A 143 -10.31 16.18 -29.07
C TYR A 143 -11.66 16.18 -29.80
N ASP A 144 -11.82 17.17 -30.70
CA ASP A 144 -12.81 17.16 -31.77
C ASP A 144 -14.28 17.10 -31.30
N ILE A 145 -14.63 17.82 -30.23
CA ILE A 145 -16.03 17.99 -29.79
C ILE A 145 -16.72 18.97 -30.75
N SER A 146 -17.78 18.52 -31.43
CA SER A 146 -18.80 19.45 -31.94
C SER A 146 -19.88 19.64 -30.87
N GLU A 147 -20.47 20.83 -30.74
CA GLU A 147 -21.46 21.13 -29.67
C GLU A 147 -22.75 20.27 -29.76
N SER A 148 -22.92 19.50 -30.83
CA SER A 148 -23.99 18.52 -31.05
C SER A 148 -23.66 17.07 -30.64
N ASP A 149 -22.42 16.75 -30.29
CA ASP A 149 -21.98 15.36 -30.07
C ASP A 149 -22.27 14.83 -28.65
N LEU A 150 -22.86 13.63 -28.57
CA LEU A 150 -23.06 12.85 -27.32
C LEU A 150 -21.75 12.20 -26.80
N ILE A 151 -20.67 12.97 -26.78
CA ILE A 151 -19.30 12.52 -26.42
C ILE A 151 -19.01 12.83 -24.96
N LEU A 152 -18.63 11.80 -24.20
CA LEU A 152 -18.12 11.96 -22.84
C LEU A 152 -16.79 12.72 -22.83
N GLU A 153 -16.72 13.77 -22.02
CA GLU A 153 -15.46 14.42 -21.68
C GLU A 153 -14.74 13.63 -20.58
N PHE A 154 -13.40 13.49 -20.68
CA PHE A 154 -12.59 12.83 -19.66
C PHE A 154 -11.49 13.75 -19.15
N GLU A 155 -11.05 13.58 -17.90
CA GLU A 155 -9.85 14.23 -17.36
C GLU A 155 -9.20 13.39 -16.27
N SER A 156 -7.88 13.48 -16.14
CA SER A 156 -7.09 12.78 -15.11
C SER A 156 -5.83 13.55 -14.68
N ARG A 157 -5.61 14.78 -15.16
CA ARG A 157 -4.50 15.67 -14.82
C ARG A 157 -4.71 16.36 -13.46
N PHE A 158 -4.98 15.55 -12.44
CA PHE A 158 -5.22 15.96 -11.06
C PHE A 158 -4.66 14.92 -10.09
N GLU A 159 -4.63 15.25 -8.80
CA GLU A 159 -3.92 14.44 -7.81
C GLU A 159 -4.46 13.00 -7.72
N SER A 160 -3.53 12.02 -7.76
CA SER A 160 -3.83 10.58 -7.88
C SER A 160 -4.54 10.15 -9.18
N GLY A 161 -4.76 11.05 -10.14
CA GLY A 161 -5.42 10.73 -11.41
C GLY A 161 -4.57 9.83 -12.33
N ASN A 162 -5.21 8.87 -12.98
CA ASN A 162 -4.59 8.03 -14.02
C ASN A 162 -5.61 7.61 -15.08
N LEU A 163 -5.44 8.19 -16.27
CA LEU A 163 -5.97 7.80 -17.57
C LEU A 163 -5.05 8.40 -18.64
N GLN A 164 -4.72 7.68 -19.71
CA GLN A 164 -3.83 8.20 -20.77
C GLN A 164 -4.57 8.51 -22.07
N LYS A 165 -5.44 7.61 -22.54
CA LYS A 165 -6.19 7.76 -23.79
C LYS A 165 -7.60 7.21 -23.62
N VAL A 166 -8.57 7.83 -24.27
CA VAL A 166 -9.89 7.23 -24.53
C VAL A 166 -10.20 7.28 -26.03
N VAL A 167 -10.72 6.17 -26.55
CA VAL A 167 -11.29 6.05 -27.89
C VAL A 167 -12.75 5.69 -27.77
N GLN A 168 -13.65 6.48 -28.35
CA GLN A 168 -15.04 6.11 -28.54
C GLN A 168 -15.14 5.14 -29.72
N VAL A 169 -15.61 3.92 -29.48
CA VAL A 169 -15.68 2.82 -30.47
C VAL A 169 -17.11 2.44 -30.85
N GLY A 170 -18.08 2.91 -30.06
CA GLY A 170 -19.53 2.89 -30.31
C GLY A 170 -20.17 4.09 -29.61
N VAL A 171 -21.48 4.32 -29.78
CA VAL A 171 -22.14 5.54 -29.26
C VAL A 171 -21.89 5.74 -27.76
N TYR A 172 -22.05 4.66 -26.98
CA TYR A 172 -21.78 4.65 -25.54
C TYR A 172 -20.64 3.68 -25.15
N ASP A 173 -19.88 3.17 -26.12
CA ASP A 173 -18.78 2.22 -25.92
C ASP A 173 -17.41 2.93 -26.03
N TYR A 174 -16.61 2.84 -24.97
CA TYR A 174 -15.33 3.55 -24.84
C TYR A 174 -14.20 2.59 -24.46
N GLU A 175 -13.08 2.66 -25.19
CA GLU A 175 -11.83 1.97 -24.88
C GLU A 175 -10.85 2.90 -24.18
N LEU A 176 -10.41 2.49 -22.99
CA LEU A 176 -9.57 3.27 -22.07
C LEU A 176 -8.16 2.67 -22.03
N THR A 177 -7.14 3.49 -22.26
CA THR A 177 -5.73 3.15 -22.02
C THR A 177 -5.26 3.92 -20.79
N LEU A 178 -4.83 3.21 -19.75
CA LEU A 178 -4.23 3.82 -18.56
C LEU A 178 -2.76 4.13 -18.79
N ARG A 179 -2.22 5.12 -18.07
CA ARG A 179 -0.80 5.40 -18.06
C ARG A 179 -0.08 4.34 -17.23
N THR A 180 1.12 3.91 -17.65
CA THR A 180 2.05 3.19 -16.78
C THR A 180 2.51 4.09 -15.63
N ASP A 181 3.21 3.49 -14.65
CA ASP A 181 3.92 4.27 -13.66
C ASP A 181 4.96 5.19 -14.32
N MET A 182 5.08 6.42 -13.82
CA MET A 182 6.01 7.41 -14.37
C MET A 182 7.45 6.88 -14.36
N TYR A 183 8.16 7.14 -15.46
CA TYR A 183 9.55 6.71 -15.71
C TYR A 183 9.77 5.19 -15.74
N THR A 184 8.74 4.41 -16.08
CA THR A 184 8.87 2.99 -16.38
C THR A 184 7.80 2.51 -17.36
N ASN A 185 8.11 1.49 -18.17
CA ASN A 185 7.17 0.88 -19.10
C ASN A 185 6.38 -0.27 -18.46
N LYS A 186 6.12 -0.17 -17.15
CA LYS A 186 5.59 -1.25 -16.30
C LYS A 186 4.56 -0.71 -15.30
N HIS A 187 3.81 -1.64 -14.74
CA HIS A 187 2.80 -1.43 -13.70
C HIS A 187 1.63 -0.57 -14.19
N THR A 188 0.57 -1.26 -14.61
CA THR A 188 -0.73 -0.66 -15.00
C THR A 188 -1.83 -1.41 -14.25
N GLN A 189 -2.50 -0.73 -13.31
CA GLN A 189 -3.60 -1.30 -12.52
C GLN A 189 -4.46 -0.24 -11.80
N TRP A 190 -3.87 0.85 -11.32
CA TRP A 190 -4.62 1.98 -10.76
C TRP A 190 -5.30 2.77 -11.88
N PHE A 191 -6.57 3.09 -11.68
CA PHE A 191 -7.29 4.08 -12.48
C PHE A 191 -8.07 4.99 -11.54
N TYR A 192 -8.07 6.29 -11.87
CA TYR A 192 -8.91 7.30 -11.24
C TYR A 192 -9.02 8.48 -12.22
N PHE A 193 -10.24 8.77 -12.69
CA PHE A 193 -10.48 9.81 -13.69
C PHE A 193 -11.88 10.43 -13.53
N ARG A 194 -12.03 11.66 -14.04
CA ARG A 194 -13.28 12.41 -14.13
C ARG A 194 -13.96 12.12 -15.46
N VAL A 195 -15.29 12.18 -15.46
CA VAL A 195 -16.15 12.16 -16.65
C VAL A 195 -17.16 13.30 -16.56
N ARG A 196 -17.49 13.94 -17.70
CA ARG A 196 -18.55 14.95 -17.89
C ARG A 196 -19.27 14.70 -19.23
N ASN A 197 -20.30 15.50 -19.51
CA ASN A 197 -21.14 15.44 -20.72
C ASN A 197 -21.82 14.06 -20.95
N MET A 198 -22.29 13.46 -19.85
CA MET A 198 -23.10 12.23 -19.88
C MET A 198 -24.60 12.51 -19.97
N LYS A 199 -25.34 11.52 -20.48
CA LYS A 199 -26.79 11.43 -20.44
C LYS A 199 -27.22 10.38 -19.40
N ALA A 200 -28.29 10.66 -18.66
CA ALA A 200 -28.84 9.75 -17.65
C ALA A 200 -29.53 8.54 -18.28
N GLY A 201 -29.52 7.40 -17.58
CA GLY A 201 -30.22 6.16 -17.98
C GLY A 201 -29.65 5.43 -19.20
N GLU A 202 -28.79 6.07 -20.00
CA GLU A 202 -28.05 5.44 -21.08
C GLU A 202 -27.01 4.47 -20.55
N THR A 203 -26.83 3.35 -21.24
CA THR A 203 -25.93 2.26 -20.81
C THR A 203 -24.58 2.38 -21.49
N TYR A 204 -23.60 2.88 -20.74
CA TYR A 204 -22.22 3.05 -21.16
C TYR A 204 -21.40 1.78 -20.91
N CYS A 205 -20.50 1.45 -21.83
CA CYS A 205 -19.58 0.33 -21.74
C CYS A 205 -18.14 0.84 -21.73
N PHE A 206 -17.41 0.65 -20.63
CA PHE A 206 -16.00 1.03 -20.53
C PHE A 206 -15.13 -0.23 -20.55
N THR A 207 -14.16 -0.29 -21.48
CA THR A 207 -13.15 -1.35 -21.54
C THR A 207 -11.77 -0.75 -21.34
N ILE A 208 -11.14 -0.98 -20.19
CA ILE A 208 -9.70 -0.69 -20.01
C ILE A 208 -8.89 -1.80 -20.68
N VAL A 209 -8.01 -1.47 -21.64
CA VAL A 209 -7.38 -2.46 -22.53
C VAL A 209 -5.93 -2.87 -22.19
N ASN A 210 -5.27 -2.22 -21.23
CA ASN A 210 -3.80 -2.37 -21.03
C ASN A 210 -3.35 -2.74 -19.60
N LEU A 211 -4.14 -3.51 -18.86
CA LEU A 211 -3.81 -3.94 -17.50
C LEU A 211 -2.72 -5.04 -17.52
N MET A 212 -1.76 -4.98 -16.59
CA MET A 212 -0.54 -5.81 -16.63
C MET A 212 -0.53 -6.99 -15.65
N LYS A 213 -1.67 -7.34 -15.04
CA LYS A 213 -1.75 -8.42 -14.03
C LYS A 213 -2.58 -9.58 -14.55
N SER A 214 -2.10 -10.81 -14.32
CA SER A 214 -2.77 -12.02 -14.79
C SER A 214 -4.09 -12.35 -14.09
N ASN A 215 -4.24 -11.90 -12.84
CA ASN A 215 -5.40 -12.16 -11.99
C ASN A 215 -5.80 -10.87 -11.29
N SER A 216 -7.10 -10.64 -11.16
CA SER A 216 -7.66 -9.47 -10.46
C SER A 216 -8.95 -9.85 -9.72
N LEU A 217 -9.29 -9.10 -8.67
CA LEU A 217 -10.52 -9.33 -7.90
C LEU A 217 -11.81 -9.08 -8.70
N TYR A 218 -11.73 -8.39 -9.84
CA TYR A 218 -12.84 -8.30 -10.81
C TYR A 218 -13.27 -9.68 -11.34
N SER A 219 -12.37 -10.68 -11.37
CA SER A 219 -12.69 -12.08 -11.69
C SER A 219 -13.44 -12.82 -10.57
N VAL A 220 -13.63 -12.20 -9.41
CA VAL A 220 -14.35 -12.76 -8.23
C VAL A 220 -15.27 -11.71 -7.60
N GLY A 221 -15.92 -10.90 -8.44
CA GLY A 221 -17.06 -10.05 -8.07
C GLY A 221 -16.74 -8.65 -7.53
N MET A 222 -15.48 -8.21 -7.55
CA MET A 222 -15.18 -6.79 -7.26
C MET A 222 -15.84 -5.86 -8.28
N ARG A 223 -16.36 -4.73 -7.81
CA ARG A 223 -17.01 -3.68 -8.61
C ARG A 223 -16.17 -2.40 -8.66
N PRO A 224 -16.09 -1.69 -9.80
CA PRO A 224 -15.55 -0.33 -9.87
C PRO A 224 -16.32 0.63 -8.95
N LEU A 225 -15.69 1.73 -8.57
CA LEU A 225 -16.35 2.80 -7.84
C LEU A 225 -16.75 3.96 -8.77
N LEU A 226 -17.90 4.56 -8.49
CA LEU A 226 -18.40 5.82 -9.06
C LEU A 226 -18.61 6.84 -7.93
N TYR A 227 -18.29 8.10 -8.19
CA TYR A 227 -18.72 9.26 -7.41
C TYR A 227 -19.47 10.22 -8.33
N SER A 228 -20.50 10.88 -7.81
CA SER A 228 -21.29 11.90 -8.51
C SER A 228 -21.30 13.16 -7.66
N GLU A 229 -20.77 14.27 -8.18
CA GLU A 229 -20.78 15.55 -7.45
C GLU A 229 -22.21 16.00 -7.16
N ARG A 230 -23.15 15.74 -8.08
CA ARG A 230 -24.57 16.00 -7.87
C ARG A 230 -25.19 15.10 -6.80
N ALA A 231 -24.89 13.80 -6.75
CA ALA A 231 -25.39 12.91 -5.69
C ALA A 231 -24.86 13.30 -4.30
N ALA A 232 -23.59 13.69 -4.21
CA ALA A 232 -22.99 14.18 -2.98
C ALA A 232 -23.64 15.48 -2.51
N LYS A 233 -23.88 16.43 -3.42
CA LYS A 233 -24.48 17.74 -3.10
C LYS A 233 -25.98 17.66 -2.77
N GLU A 234 -26.77 16.90 -3.55
CA GLU A 234 -28.23 16.86 -3.41
C GLU A 234 -28.72 15.81 -2.39
N LYS A 235 -27.94 14.76 -2.13
CA LYS A 235 -28.38 13.59 -1.34
C LYS A 235 -27.36 13.12 -0.27
N GLY A 236 -26.20 13.75 -0.18
CA GLY A 236 -25.14 13.33 0.74
C GLY A 236 -24.51 11.98 0.41
N VAL A 237 -24.65 11.48 -0.82
CA VAL A 237 -24.17 10.15 -1.25
C VAL A 237 -22.79 10.29 -1.92
N GLY A 238 -21.79 9.59 -1.38
CA GLY A 238 -20.42 9.60 -1.91
C GLY A 238 -20.11 8.45 -2.87
N TRP A 239 -19.02 7.72 -2.60
CA TRP A 239 -18.49 6.68 -3.48
C TRP A 239 -19.30 5.37 -3.42
N GLN A 240 -19.87 4.94 -4.55
CA GLN A 240 -20.70 3.72 -4.68
C GLN A 240 -20.07 2.68 -5.60
N ARG A 241 -20.29 1.39 -5.33
CA ARG A 241 -19.86 0.25 -6.14
C ARG A 241 -20.83 0.00 -7.30
N ILE A 242 -20.38 0.22 -8.52
CA ILE A 242 -21.22 0.21 -9.73
C ILE A 242 -20.94 -0.95 -10.69
N GLY A 243 -21.74 -1.01 -11.76
CA GLY A 243 -21.47 -1.83 -12.93
C GLY A 243 -22.12 -3.21 -12.93
N SER A 244 -22.35 -3.69 -14.14
CA SER A 244 -22.80 -5.01 -14.55
C SER A 244 -21.95 -5.47 -15.74
N ASN A 245 -22.13 -6.70 -16.22
CA ASN A 245 -21.31 -7.31 -17.28
C ASN A 245 -19.79 -7.21 -17.02
N ILE A 246 -19.38 -7.31 -15.75
CA ILE A 246 -18.00 -7.07 -15.33
C ILE A 246 -17.15 -8.29 -15.67
N ARG A 247 -16.18 -8.14 -16.58
CA ARG A 247 -15.28 -9.23 -16.97
C ARG A 247 -13.83 -8.77 -17.06
N TYR A 248 -12.95 -9.54 -16.43
CA TYR A 248 -11.49 -9.39 -16.51
C TYR A 248 -10.91 -10.55 -17.30
N TYR A 249 -10.23 -10.27 -18.41
CA TYR A 249 -9.83 -11.28 -19.40
C TYR A 249 -8.48 -10.97 -20.05
N ARG A 250 -7.84 -11.99 -20.64
CA ARG A 250 -6.58 -11.84 -21.37
C ARG A 250 -6.84 -11.30 -22.78
N ASN A 251 -5.99 -10.41 -23.27
CA ASN A 251 -6.10 -9.92 -24.65
C ASN A 251 -5.63 -11.01 -25.64
N CYS A 252 -6.44 -11.30 -26.66
CA CYS A 252 -6.23 -12.46 -27.54
C CYS A 252 -5.08 -12.31 -28.55
N ASN A 253 -4.62 -11.08 -28.84
CA ASN A 253 -3.74 -10.79 -29.97
C ASN A 253 -2.27 -10.56 -29.52
N GLN A 254 -1.68 -11.55 -28.88
CA GLN A 254 -0.22 -11.62 -28.68
C GLN A 254 0.27 -13.06 -28.87
N ASP A 255 1.21 -13.24 -29.79
CA ASP A 255 1.95 -14.50 -29.90
C ASP A 255 2.69 -14.79 -28.59
N LYS A 256 2.75 -16.07 -28.22
CA LYS A 256 3.46 -16.55 -27.02
C LYS A 256 4.95 -16.14 -26.98
N ASN A 257 5.53 -15.84 -28.14
CA ASN A 257 6.92 -15.45 -28.33
C ASN A 257 7.11 -13.94 -28.59
N SER A 258 6.03 -13.15 -28.65
CA SER A 258 6.13 -11.71 -28.93
C SER A 258 6.51 -10.91 -27.67
N VAL A 259 7.41 -9.94 -27.85
CA VAL A 259 7.55 -8.78 -26.96
C VAL A 259 6.62 -7.72 -27.55
N PRO A 260 5.50 -7.36 -26.90
CA PRO A 260 5.44 -6.86 -25.52
C PRO A 260 4.85 -7.86 -24.51
N PRO A 261 4.83 -7.55 -23.19
CA PRO A 261 4.22 -8.42 -22.18
C PRO A 261 2.70 -8.58 -22.38
N THR A 262 2.17 -9.73 -21.93
CA THR A 262 0.72 -10.01 -21.96
C THR A 262 -0.09 -9.00 -21.17
N LEU A 263 -0.99 -8.35 -21.90
CA LEU A 263 -1.98 -7.41 -21.39
C LEU A 263 -3.35 -8.09 -21.19
N TYR A 264 -4.12 -7.48 -20.30
CA TYR A 264 -5.44 -7.91 -19.87
C TYR A 264 -6.39 -6.73 -19.98
N SER A 265 -7.66 -7.04 -20.24
CA SER A 265 -8.75 -6.08 -20.32
C SER A 265 -9.70 -6.22 -19.14
N LEU A 266 -10.28 -5.09 -18.73
CA LEU A 266 -11.40 -5.01 -17.80
C LEU A 266 -12.55 -4.28 -18.50
N THR A 267 -13.64 -4.99 -18.75
CA THR A 267 -14.89 -4.40 -19.28
C THR A 267 -15.96 -4.34 -18.19
N TRP A 268 -16.80 -3.30 -18.22
CA TRP A 268 -18.04 -3.21 -17.45
C TRP A 268 -19.06 -2.29 -18.13
N THR A 269 -20.35 -2.58 -17.95
CA THR A 269 -21.45 -1.70 -18.36
C THR A 269 -22.07 -1.02 -17.15
N PHE A 270 -22.44 0.25 -17.26
CA PHE A 270 -23.10 1.02 -16.19
C PHE A 270 -23.92 2.19 -16.76
N GLN A 271 -24.63 2.91 -15.90
CA GLN A 271 -25.40 4.10 -16.25
C GLN A 271 -24.98 5.25 -15.34
N PHE A 272 -25.04 6.49 -15.82
CA PHE A 272 -24.86 7.67 -14.98
C PHE A 272 -26.20 8.09 -14.34
N PRO A 273 -26.19 8.62 -13.10
CA PRO A 273 -27.42 8.90 -12.36
C PRO A 273 -28.15 10.17 -12.82
N TYR A 274 -27.44 11.12 -13.45
CA TYR A 274 -27.99 12.41 -13.90
C TYR A 274 -27.32 12.87 -15.19
N ASP A 275 -28.04 13.66 -15.99
CA ASP A 275 -27.49 14.39 -17.13
C ASP A 275 -26.56 15.52 -16.67
N SER A 276 -25.52 15.80 -17.46
CA SER A 276 -24.59 16.94 -17.28
C SER A 276 -23.93 17.05 -15.89
N ASP A 277 -23.76 15.91 -15.21
CA ASP A 277 -23.06 15.81 -13.92
C ASP A 277 -21.53 15.89 -14.07
N THR A 278 -20.83 16.04 -12.95
CA THR A 278 -19.41 15.71 -12.85
C THR A 278 -19.27 14.41 -12.05
N CYS A 279 -18.91 13.34 -12.76
CA CYS A 279 -18.70 12.02 -12.16
C CYS A 279 -17.21 11.66 -12.12
N TYR A 280 -16.83 10.74 -11.24
CA TYR A 280 -15.49 10.15 -11.21
C TYR A 280 -15.58 8.63 -11.10
N LEU A 281 -14.69 7.92 -11.79
CA LEU A 281 -14.54 6.47 -11.65
C LEU A 281 -13.16 6.12 -11.09
N ALA A 282 -13.11 5.15 -10.17
CA ALA A 282 -11.88 4.75 -9.49
C ALA A 282 -11.77 3.22 -9.25
N HIS A 283 -10.53 2.73 -9.16
CA HIS A 283 -10.23 1.33 -8.81
C HIS A 283 -10.58 1.01 -7.35
N CYS A 284 -10.36 1.96 -6.44
CA CYS A 284 -10.68 1.90 -5.02
C CYS A 284 -10.78 3.34 -4.48
N TYR A 285 -11.34 3.54 -3.28
CA TYR A 285 -11.56 4.86 -2.67
C TYR A 285 -10.26 5.69 -2.70
N PRO A 286 -10.20 6.81 -3.45
CA PRO A 286 -8.97 7.59 -3.57
C PRO A 286 -8.52 8.16 -2.23
N TYR A 287 -7.20 8.14 -2.00
CA TYR A 287 -6.57 8.77 -0.83
C TYR A 287 -5.38 9.59 -1.31
N THR A 288 -5.57 10.91 -1.36
CA THR A 288 -4.58 11.88 -1.86
C THR A 288 -3.55 12.26 -0.78
N TYR A 289 -2.39 12.75 -1.20
CA TYR A 289 -1.42 13.38 -0.30
C TYR A 289 -1.97 14.70 0.26
N SER A 290 -2.74 15.48 -0.52
CA SER A 290 -3.47 16.65 0.01
C SER A 290 -4.47 16.27 1.13
N ARG A 291 -5.18 15.13 1.03
CA ARG A 291 -6.01 14.62 2.14
C ARG A 291 -5.16 14.36 3.37
N LEU A 292 -4.04 13.64 3.23
CA LEU A 292 -3.13 13.39 4.35
C LEU A 292 -2.64 14.69 4.99
N GLN A 293 -2.21 15.67 4.19
CA GLN A 293 -1.73 16.96 4.68
C GLN A 293 -2.83 17.79 5.38
N ASN A 294 -4.10 17.58 5.05
CA ASN A 294 -5.24 18.16 5.78
C ASN A 294 -5.48 17.43 7.10
N TYR A 295 -5.57 16.10 7.08
CA TYR A 295 -5.76 15.27 8.27
C TYR A 295 -4.65 15.49 9.32
N LEU A 296 -3.38 15.43 8.91
CA LEU A 296 -2.23 15.68 9.78
C LEU A 296 -2.18 17.13 10.30
N ARG A 297 -2.77 18.09 9.59
CA ARG A 297 -2.88 19.47 10.08
C ARG A 297 -3.86 19.56 11.25
N CYS A 298 -5.04 18.96 11.11
CA CYS A 298 -6.04 18.92 12.19
C CYS A 298 -5.42 18.35 13.48
N ILE A 299 -4.70 17.23 13.36
CA ILE A 299 -3.90 16.61 14.44
C ILE A 299 -2.87 17.59 15.04
N SER A 300 -2.15 18.35 14.20
CA SER A 300 -1.13 19.30 14.67
C SER A 300 -1.69 20.60 15.26
N SER A 301 -2.94 20.94 14.96
CA SER A 301 -3.63 22.14 15.46
C SER A 301 -4.43 21.90 16.74
N ASP A 302 -4.68 20.64 17.09
CA ASP A 302 -5.37 20.26 18.33
C ASP A 302 -4.39 20.30 19.53
N PRO A 303 -4.61 21.17 20.53
CA PRO A 303 -3.71 21.29 21.68
C PRO A 303 -3.71 20.06 22.60
N ASN A 304 -4.83 19.35 22.70
CA ASN A 304 -4.97 18.14 23.52
C ASN A 304 -4.12 17.02 22.91
N VAL A 305 -4.27 16.82 21.59
CA VAL A 305 -3.50 15.83 20.83
C VAL A 305 -2.00 16.17 20.81
N ALA A 306 -1.64 17.45 20.66
CA ALA A 306 -0.23 17.91 20.66
C ALA A 306 0.53 17.61 21.97
N SER A 307 -0.16 17.29 23.07
CA SER A 307 0.47 16.89 24.33
C SER A 307 1.19 15.54 24.23
N TYR A 308 0.58 14.55 23.55
CA TYR A 308 1.05 13.16 23.41
C TYR A 308 1.37 12.74 21.96
N CYS A 309 1.08 13.57 20.96
CA CYS A 309 1.42 13.34 19.55
C CYS A 309 2.39 14.41 19.04
N ASN A 310 3.58 13.98 18.58
CA ASN A 310 4.57 14.85 17.95
C ASN A 310 4.81 14.45 16.48
N LEU A 311 4.28 15.28 15.58
CA LEU A 311 4.41 15.18 14.13
C LEU A 311 5.69 15.87 13.64
N ARG A 312 6.45 15.23 12.74
CA ARG A 312 7.65 15.80 12.09
C ARG A 312 7.76 15.39 10.62
N VAL A 313 8.62 16.07 9.88
CA VAL A 313 9.11 15.58 8.58
C VAL A 313 10.26 14.60 8.83
N LEU A 314 10.14 13.36 8.33
CA LEU A 314 11.16 12.32 8.37
C LEU A 314 12.24 12.56 7.30
N CYS A 315 11.81 12.88 6.09
CA CYS A 315 12.65 13.25 4.96
C CYS A 315 11.82 13.93 3.88
N ARG A 316 12.47 14.46 2.84
CA ARG A 316 11.82 14.81 1.58
C ARG A 316 11.93 13.67 0.57
N SER A 317 10.92 13.53 -0.26
CA SER A 317 10.85 12.58 -1.38
C SER A 317 11.68 13.05 -2.58
N LEU A 318 11.65 12.33 -3.70
CA LEU A 318 12.43 12.67 -4.89
C LEU A 318 11.91 13.94 -5.58
N ALA A 319 10.59 14.15 -5.61
CA ALA A 319 9.99 15.43 -5.99
C ALA A 319 9.96 16.47 -4.85
N GLY A 320 10.55 16.20 -3.69
CA GLY A 320 10.64 17.18 -2.59
C GLY A 320 9.34 17.39 -1.81
N ASN A 321 8.37 16.47 -1.90
CA ASN A 321 7.24 16.40 -0.98
C ASN A 321 7.71 15.89 0.38
N ASP A 322 7.13 16.40 1.48
CA ASP A 322 7.54 16.00 2.82
C ASP A 322 6.93 14.64 3.20
N VAL A 323 7.77 13.69 3.60
CA VAL A 323 7.37 12.39 4.17
C VAL A 323 7.25 12.57 5.68
N TYR A 324 6.05 12.45 6.22
CA TYR A 324 5.79 12.71 7.64
C TYR A 324 6.04 11.47 8.53
N VAL A 325 6.40 11.72 9.78
CA VAL A 325 6.40 10.73 10.87
C VAL A 325 5.73 11.29 12.12
N LEU A 326 4.84 10.50 12.72
CA LEU A 326 4.25 10.79 14.02
C LEU A 326 4.96 10.00 15.11
N THR A 327 5.14 10.62 16.27
CA THR A 327 5.49 9.95 17.53
C THR A 327 4.30 10.08 18.47
N ILE A 328 3.65 8.98 18.84
CA ILE A 328 2.45 9.00 19.70
C ILE A 328 2.77 8.20 20.98
N THR A 329 2.73 8.87 22.12
CA THR A 329 2.94 8.28 23.46
C THR A 329 2.56 9.30 24.53
N SER A 330 2.02 8.86 25.66
CA SER A 330 1.88 9.70 26.85
C SER A 330 3.27 10.03 27.38
N ARG A 331 3.44 11.18 28.03
CA ARG A 331 4.71 11.51 28.71
C ARG A 331 4.73 10.81 30.06
N GLY A 332 5.76 10.02 30.35
CA GLY A 332 6.00 9.51 31.70
C GLY A 332 6.30 10.63 32.70
N ALA A 333 6.27 10.31 34.00
CA ALA A 333 6.72 11.23 35.05
C ALA A 333 8.24 11.47 34.97
N SER A 334 8.99 10.55 34.34
CA SER A 334 10.41 10.74 34.01
C SER A 334 10.81 10.24 32.61
N LYS A 335 11.89 10.83 32.08
CA LYS A 335 12.61 10.35 30.88
C LYS A 335 13.19 8.94 31.02
N CYS A 336 13.13 8.32 32.21
CA CYS A 336 13.53 6.94 32.45
C CYS A 336 12.38 5.97 32.13
N GLU A 337 11.17 6.29 32.57
CA GLU A 337 9.95 5.53 32.27
C GLU A 337 9.65 5.51 30.77
N ASP A 338 9.79 6.67 30.10
CA ASP A 338 9.67 6.78 28.63
C ASP A 338 10.62 5.83 27.87
N ARG A 339 11.74 5.42 28.47
CA ARG A 339 12.70 4.46 27.88
C ARG A 339 12.34 3.00 28.15
N MET A 340 11.49 2.72 29.14
CA MET A 340 10.96 1.37 29.39
C MET A 340 9.79 1.01 28.48
N LYS A 341 9.14 2.02 27.86
CA LYS A 341 8.04 1.82 26.92
C LYS A 341 8.49 1.05 25.68
N LYS A 342 7.67 0.06 25.28
CA LYS A 342 7.90 -0.73 24.06
C LYS A 342 7.64 0.15 22.83
N THR A 343 8.42 0.00 21.77
CA THR A 343 8.23 0.77 20.52
C THR A 343 7.51 -0.06 19.47
N VAL A 344 6.47 0.52 18.85
CA VAL A 344 5.73 -0.07 17.74
C VAL A 344 5.89 0.83 16.52
N VAL A 345 6.35 0.26 15.40
CA VAL A 345 6.56 1.00 14.15
C VAL A 345 5.48 0.60 13.15
N VAL A 346 4.70 1.56 12.66
CA VAL A 346 3.68 1.31 11.64
C VAL A 346 3.92 2.22 10.44
N THR A 347 3.88 1.63 9.25
CA THR A 347 4.11 2.31 7.98
C THR A 347 3.00 1.98 7.01
N ALA A 348 2.76 2.83 6.02
CA ALA A 348 1.77 2.56 4.99
C ALA A 348 2.19 3.08 3.61
N ARG A 349 1.47 2.61 2.59
CA ARG A 349 1.32 3.35 1.32
C ARG A 349 2.65 3.57 0.59
N VAL A 350 3.53 2.56 0.66
CA VAL A 350 4.77 2.48 -0.13
C VAL A 350 4.49 2.23 -1.62
N HIS A 351 3.33 1.66 -1.96
CA HIS A 351 2.83 1.50 -3.33
C HIS A 351 1.67 2.48 -3.63
N PRO A 352 1.78 3.34 -4.64
CA PRO A 352 0.79 4.40 -4.89
C PRO A 352 -0.60 4.00 -5.41
N GLY A 353 -0.83 2.74 -5.76
CA GLY A 353 -2.16 2.23 -6.13
C GLY A 353 -2.94 1.59 -4.97
N GLU A 354 -2.29 1.40 -3.83
CA GLU A 354 -2.82 0.67 -2.68
C GLU A 354 -3.38 1.66 -1.66
N THR A 355 -4.53 2.28 -1.97
CA THR A 355 -5.15 3.37 -1.17
C THR A 355 -5.82 2.87 0.10
N ASN A 356 -6.27 1.61 0.12
CA ASN A 356 -6.80 0.94 1.29
C ASN A 356 -5.79 0.88 2.45
N GLY A 357 -4.48 0.81 2.17
CA GLY A 357 -3.43 0.97 3.18
C GLY A 357 -3.45 2.33 3.90
N SER A 358 -3.88 3.40 3.24
CA SER A 358 -4.06 4.72 3.86
C SER A 358 -5.35 4.84 4.67
N TRP A 359 -6.44 4.18 4.27
CA TRP A 359 -7.67 4.12 5.08
C TRP A 359 -7.49 3.30 6.36
N MET A 360 -6.76 2.18 6.31
CA MET A 360 -6.35 1.44 7.53
C MET A 360 -5.45 2.27 8.44
N MET A 361 -4.55 3.08 7.86
CA MET A 361 -3.66 3.96 8.59
C MET A 361 -4.40 5.13 9.25
N GLU A 362 -5.41 5.69 8.59
CA GLU A 362 -6.24 6.76 9.16
C GLU A 362 -7.02 6.23 10.37
N GLY A 363 -7.73 5.10 10.26
CA GLY A 363 -8.43 4.49 11.40
C GLY A 363 -7.51 4.02 12.55
N PHE A 364 -6.23 3.74 12.26
CA PHE A 364 -5.22 3.42 13.28
C PHE A 364 -4.80 4.68 14.05
N LEU A 365 -4.67 5.81 13.36
CA LEU A 365 -4.38 7.11 13.96
C LEU A 365 -5.62 7.65 14.71
N ASP A 366 -6.82 7.55 14.13
CA ASP A 366 -8.09 7.95 14.75
C ASP A 366 -8.27 7.29 16.13
N PHE A 367 -7.95 6.00 16.26
CA PHE A 367 -8.01 5.31 17.55
C PHE A 367 -6.87 5.74 18.51
N LEU A 368 -5.61 5.74 18.05
CA LEU A 368 -4.46 6.11 18.90
C LEU A 368 -4.46 7.57 19.37
N LEU A 369 -5.22 8.44 18.71
CA LEU A 369 -5.41 9.84 19.07
C LEU A 369 -6.76 10.09 19.77
N GLY A 370 -7.56 9.05 20.01
CA GLY A 370 -8.84 9.12 20.69
C GLY A 370 -8.75 9.23 22.22
N GLU A 371 -9.90 9.50 22.84
CA GLU A 371 -10.05 9.72 24.28
C GLU A 371 -10.52 8.48 25.07
N SER A 372 -10.50 7.28 24.49
CA SER A 372 -10.82 6.04 25.20
C SER A 372 -9.72 5.63 26.20
N GLU A 373 -10.08 4.83 27.21
CA GLU A 373 -9.10 4.25 28.15
C GLU A 373 -8.11 3.34 27.41
N ASP A 374 -8.57 2.55 26.44
CA ASP A 374 -7.72 1.70 25.61
C ASP A 374 -6.66 2.50 24.84
N ALA A 375 -7.04 3.68 24.32
CA ALA A 375 -6.12 4.58 23.64
C ALA A 375 -5.13 5.24 24.62
N ARG A 376 -5.57 5.61 25.85
CA ARG A 376 -4.66 6.03 26.93
C ARG A 376 -3.66 4.94 27.28
N LEU A 377 -4.15 3.74 27.60
CA LEU A 377 -3.35 2.58 27.98
C LEU A 377 -2.31 2.20 26.91
N LEU A 378 -2.67 2.23 25.62
CA LEU A 378 -1.70 2.04 24.53
C LEU A 378 -0.64 3.15 24.49
N ARG A 379 -1.01 4.42 24.70
CA ARG A 379 -0.04 5.54 24.78
C ARG A 379 0.83 5.48 26.04
N ASP A 380 0.36 4.82 27.10
CA ASP A 380 1.12 4.59 28.34
C ASP A 380 2.09 3.42 28.19
N MET A 381 1.67 2.30 27.58
CA MET A 381 2.50 1.11 27.35
C MET A 381 3.54 1.28 26.22
N PHE A 382 3.23 2.08 25.20
CA PHE A 382 3.99 2.12 23.95
C PHE A 382 4.43 3.51 23.49
N VAL A 383 5.50 3.52 22.70
CA VAL A 383 5.88 4.62 21.80
C VAL A 383 5.58 4.20 20.36
N PHE A 384 4.55 4.78 19.75
CA PHE A 384 4.24 4.55 18.34
C PHE A 384 5.09 5.46 17.45
N LYS A 385 5.63 4.88 16.37
CA LYS A 385 6.37 5.60 15.32
C LYS A 385 5.71 5.32 13.98
N VAL A 386 4.97 6.31 13.47
CA VAL A 386 3.99 6.10 12.40
C VAL A 386 4.36 6.90 11.15
N VAL A 387 4.56 6.22 10.01
CA VAL A 387 4.84 6.85 8.70
C VAL A 387 3.64 6.61 7.76
N PRO A 388 2.66 7.53 7.71
CA PRO A 388 1.37 7.26 7.08
C PRO A 388 1.39 7.24 5.54
N MET A 389 2.44 7.77 4.91
CA MET A 389 2.61 7.69 3.46
C MET A 389 4.08 7.68 3.04
N LEU A 390 4.59 6.50 2.70
CA LEU A 390 5.98 6.31 2.27
C LEU A 390 6.27 6.78 0.83
N ASN A 391 5.28 6.96 -0.03
CA ASN A 391 5.50 7.27 -1.46
C ASN A 391 4.62 8.44 -1.97
N PRO A 392 4.69 9.64 -1.35
CA PRO A 392 3.80 10.76 -1.68
C PRO A 392 3.89 11.17 -3.15
N ASP A 393 5.09 11.20 -3.75
CA ASP A 393 5.27 11.56 -5.16
C ASP A 393 4.47 10.66 -6.10
N GLY A 394 4.53 9.35 -5.85
CA GLY A 394 3.79 8.38 -6.64
C GLY A 394 2.28 8.49 -6.45
N VAL A 395 1.83 8.85 -5.24
CA VAL A 395 0.42 9.15 -4.96
C VAL A 395 -0.03 10.38 -5.75
N VAL A 396 0.74 11.46 -5.69
CA VAL A 396 0.44 12.72 -6.39
C VAL A 396 0.23 12.48 -7.88
N VAL A 397 1.15 11.78 -8.56
CA VAL A 397 1.04 11.52 -10.01
C VAL A 397 0.08 10.39 -10.42
N GLY A 398 -0.51 9.63 -9.47
CA GLY A 398 -1.41 8.52 -9.79
C GLY A 398 -0.72 7.25 -10.33
N ASN A 399 0.47 6.92 -9.81
CA ASN A 399 1.09 5.62 -10.07
C ASN A 399 0.30 4.47 -9.38
N TYR A 400 0.60 3.22 -9.74
CA TYR A 400 0.17 2.02 -9.03
C TYR A 400 1.27 1.45 -8.09
N ARG A 401 2.56 1.48 -8.47
CA ARG A 401 3.60 0.70 -7.76
C ARG A 401 4.88 1.44 -7.42
N CYS A 402 5.38 2.29 -8.32
CA CYS A 402 6.71 2.87 -8.25
C CYS A 402 6.74 4.29 -7.70
N SER A 403 7.86 4.67 -7.10
CA SER A 403 8.23 6.08 -6.93
C SER A 403 8.70 6.67 -8.28
N LEU A 404 8.98 7.98 -8.31
CA LEU A 404 9.52 8.67 -9.48
C LEU A 404 10.95 8.23 -9.88
N ALA A 405 11.59 7.35 -9.11
CA ALA A 405 12.79 6.63 -9.54
C ALA A 405 12.48 5.50 -10.56
N GLY A 406 11.22 5.29 -10.93
CA GLY A 406 10.77 4.20 -11.82
C GLY A 406 10.85 2.80 -11.18
N ARG A 407 10.94 2.71 -9.84
CA ARG A 407 11.16 1.46 -9.09
C ARG A 407 10.18 1.27 -7.92
N ASP A 408 9.85 0.01 -7.65
CA ASP A 408 9.11 -0.45 -6.45
C ASP A 408 9.96 -0.18 -5.19
N LEU A 409 9.53 0.76 -4.34
CA LEU A 409 10.22 1.12 -3.11
C LEU A 409 10.32 -0.07 -2.13
N ASN A 410 9.32 -0.96 -2.11
CA ASN A 410 9.31 -2.19 -1.33
C ASN A 410 10.18 -3.31 -1.95
N ARG A 411 11.14 -2.97 -2.81
CA ARG A 411 12.32 -3.80 -3.15
C ARG A 411 13.65 -3.14 -2.77
N ASN A 412 13.62 -1.93 -2.22
CA ASN A 412 14.79 -1.06 -2.05
C ASN A 412 15.09 -0.72 -0.57
N TYR A 413 14.46 -1.35 0.43
CA TYR A 413 14.80 -1.10 1.84
C TYR A 413 16.25 -1.48 2.21
N LYS A 414 16.88 -2.40 1.46
CA LYS A 414 18.32 -2.72 1.59
C LYS A 414 19.26 -1.70 0.91
N THR A 415 18.74 -0.63 0.30
CA THR A 415 19.54 0.29 -0.53
C THR A 415 20.53 1.14 0.27
N VAL A 416 21.65 1.49 -0.38
CA VAL A 416 22.60 2.51 0.07
C VAL A 416 22.37 3.87 -0.60
N LEU A 417 21.56 3.91 -1.67
CA LEU A 417 21.31 5.11 -2.48
C LEU A 417 20.25 6.01 -1.83
N ARG A 418 20.64 6.68 -0.74
CA ARG A 418 19.81 7.61 0.05
C ARG A 418 19.00 8.56 -0.84
N ASP A 419 19.66 9.23 -1.78
CA ASP A 419 19.06 10.31 -2.55
C ASP A 419 18.13 9.83 -3.67
N SER A 420 18.26 8.56 -4.10
CA SER A 420 17.33 7.93 -5.05
C SER A 420 16.11 7.30 -4.36
N PHE A 421 16.22 6.97 -3.07
CA PHE A 421 15.20 6.24 -2.30
C PHE A 421 14.99 6.79 -0.87
N PRO A 422 14.86 8.12 -0.68
CA PRO A 422 14.95 8.74 0.63
C PRO A 422 13.91 8.17 1.61
N CYS A 423 12.67 8.00 1.19
CA CYS A 423 11.58 7.55 2.05
C CYS A 423 11.89 6.23 2.79
N VAL A 424 12.35 5.21 2.07
CA VAL A 424 12.67 3.89 2.67
C VAL A 424 14.04 3.88 3.36
N TRP A 425 15.00 4.67 2.88
CA TRP A 425 16.31 4.81 3.52
C TRP A 425 16.20 5.48 4.89
N TYR A 426 15.53 6.63 4.98
CA TYR A 426 15.33 7.36 6.24
C TYR A 426 14.42 6.59 7.20
N THR A 427 13.39 5.88 6.70
CA THR A 427 12.57 4.98 7.53
C THR A 427 13.41 3.85 8.14
N ARG A 428 14.28 3.19 7.36
CA ARG A 428 15.18 2.16 7.88
C ARG A 428 16.17 2.74 8.90
N ASN A 429 16.88 3.82 8.58
CA ASN A 429 17.81 4.47 9.52
C ASN A 429 17.11 5.00 10.79
N MET A 430 15.83 5.36 10.73
CA MET A 430 15.04 5.67 11.93
C MET A 430 14.85 4.41 12.79
N VAL A 431 14.43 3.29 12.20
CA VAL A 431 14.27 2.01 12.93
C VAL A 431 15.60 1.52 13.50
N GLU A 432 16.70 1.60 12.75
CA GLU A 432 18.05 1.23 13.23
C GLU A 432 18.47 2.01 14.49
N ARG A 433 18.12 3.30 14.60
CA ARG A 433 18.37 4.12 15.81
C ARG A 433 17.42 3.81 16.96
N LEU A 434 16.18 3.41 16.66
CA LEU A 434 15.22 2.95 17.67
C LEU A 434 15.70 1.63 18.28
N MET A 435 16.18 0.67 17.48
CA MET A 435 16.78 -0.59 17.97
C MET A 435 17.92 -0.39 18.97
N THR A 436 18.64 0.74 18.92
CA THR A 436 19.72 1.07 19.87
C THR A 436 19.26 1.87 21.10
N THR A 437 17.98 2.24 21.19
CA THR A 437 17.47 3.16 22.25
C THR A 437 16.17 2.70 22.93
N THR A 438 15.38 1.83 22.30
CA THR A 438 14.12 1.27 22.83
C THR A 438 13.92 -0.18 22.38
N ASP A 439 13.08 -0.93 23.11
CA ASP A 439 12.65 -2.27 22.70
C ASP A 439 11.62 -2.17 21.56
N VAL A 440 12.05 -2.29 20.30
CA VAL A 440 11.16 -2.22 19.12
C VAL A 440 10.51 -3.58 18.89
N VAL A 441 9.36 -3.78 19.51
CA VAL A 441 8.72 -5.10 19.61
C VAL A 441 7.93 -5.50 18.37
N LEU A 442 7.45 -4.56 17.56
CA LEU A 442 6.62 -4.84 16.38
C LEU A 442 6.83 -3.83 15.25
N TYR A 443 6.88 -4.31 14.02
CA TYR A 443 6.81 -3.52 12.78
C TYR A 443 5.64 -4.00 11.90
N CYS A 444 4.86 -3.08 11.35
CA CYS A 444 3.88 -3.38 10.31
C CYS A 444 3.94 -2.38 9.15
N ASP A 445 3.69 -2.88 7.94
CA ASP A 445 3.60 -2.11 6.70
C ASP A 445 2.23 -2.42 6.06
N PHE A 446 1.39 -1.39 5.86
CA PHE A 446 -0.01 -1.51 5.39
C PHE A 446 -0.11 -1.39 3.85
N HIS A 447 -0.58 -2.47 3.21
CA HIS A 447 -0.55 -2.76 1.76
C HIS A 447 -1.93 -3.13 1.19
N GLY A 448 -2.05 -3.10 -0.14
CA GLY A 448 -3.27 -3.40 -0.88
C GLY A 448 -3.14 -4.56 -1.86
N HIS A 449 -3.97 -5.59 -1.69
CA HIS A 449 -3.84 -6.86 -2.36
C HIS A 449 -4.94 -7.11 -3.41
N ASN A 450 -4.55 -7.23 -4.69
CA ASN A 450 -5.49 -7.25 -5.82
C ASN A 450 -6.01 -8.65 -6.25
N ARG A 451 -5.69 -9.72 -5.53
CA ARG A 451 -5.98 -11.11 -5.98
C ARG A 451 -6.62 -12.03 -4.93
N LYS A 452 -6.84 -11.54 -3.72
CA LYS A 452 -7.44 -12.30 -2.61
C LYS A 452 -8.35 -11.36 -1.84
N ASN A 453 -9.52 -11.86 -1.48
CA ASN A 453 -10.41 -11.22 -0.53
C ASN A 453 -9.90 -11.38 0.90
N ASN A 454 -10.53 -10.67 1.84
CA ASN A 454 -10.15 -10.54 3.25
C ASN A 454 -8.87 -9.71 3.44
N VAL A 455 -8.52 -9.46 4.71
CA VAL A 455 -7.22 -8.94 5.14
C VAL A 455 -6.38 -10.09 5.70
N PHE A 456 -5.05 -10.04 5.56
CA PHE A 456 -4.14 -11.03 6.15
C PHE A 456 -2.74 -10.44 6.33
N MET A 457 -1.87 -11.13 7.06
CA MET A 457 -0.48 -10.72 7.27
C MET A 457 0.52 -11.67 6.59
N TYR A 458 1.51 -11.10 5.93
CA TYR A 458 2.76 -11.80 5.66
C TYR A 458 3.77 -11.48 6.75
N GLY A 459 4.41 -12.50 7.33
CA GLY A 459 5.42 -12.39 8.39
C GLY A 459 6.80 -12.92 7.95
N CYS A 460 7.69 -13.08 8.92
CA CYS A 460 8.97 -13.77 8.76
C CYS A 460 9.10 -14.89 9.81
N LYS A 461 9.27 -16.14 9.37
CA LYS A 461 9.54 -17.30 10.24
C LYS A 461 10.83 -17.05 11.01
N ASN A 462 10.75 -17.05 12.33
CA ASN A 462 11.95 -16.87 13.15
C ASN A 462 12.83 -18.12 13.14
N HIS A 463 14.15 -17.91 13.06
CA HIS A 463 15.16 -18.95 13.18
C HIS A 463 15.66 -19.00 14.64
N GLY A 464 15.80 -20.20 15.20
CA GLY A 464 16.24 -20.40 16.58
C GLY A 464 15.52 -21.55 17.29
N GLU A 465 15.44 -21.43 18.61
CA GLU A 465 14.87 -22.41 19.54
C GLU A 465 13.45 -22.89 19.15
N PRO A 466 13.10 -24.16 19.39
CA PRO A 466 11.76 -24.68 19.13
C PRO A 466 10.62 -23.83 19.73
N ALA A 467 10.81 -23.30 20.95
CA ALA A 467 9.84 -22.47 21.67
C ALA A 467 9.59 -21.07 21.04
N LEU A 468 10.41 -20.66 20.07
CA LEU A 468 10.25 -19.39 19.34
C LEU A 468 9.60 -19.57 17.96
N ARG A 469 9.58 -20.79 17.39
CA ARG A 469 9.20 -21.10 15.99
C ARG A 469 7.71 -20.86 15.61
N LEU A 470 6.91 -20.36 16.55
CA LEU A 470 5.49 -20.03 16.36
C LEU A 470 5.15 -18.61 16.81
N ARG A 471 6.07 -17.85 17.43
CA ARG A 471 5.72 -16.56 18.06
C ARG A 471 5.29 -15.50 17.05
N GLU A 472 5.87 -15.47 15.85
CA GLU A 472 5.41 -14.57 14.77
C GLU A 472 3.98 -14.85 14.27
N ARG A 473 3.35 -15.96 14.70
CA ARG A 473 2.02 -16.37 14.28
C ARG A 473 0.94 -16.05 15.30
N ILE A 474 1.32 -15.73 16.54
CA ILE A 474 0.39 -15.43 17.63
C ILE A 474 -0.38 -14.15 17.30
N PHE A 475 0.30 -13.05 16.99
CA PHE A 475 -0.36 -11.76 16.69
C PHE A 475 -1.33 -11.85 15.48
N PRO A 476 -0.96 -12.45 14.32
CA PRO A 476 -1.91 -12.68 13.24
C PRO A 476 -3.06 -13.66 13.57
N LEU A 477 -2.86 -14.64 14.47
CA LEU A 477 -3.92 -15.55 14.88
C LEU A 477 -4.91 -14.85 15.81
N MET A 478 -4.42 -14.09 16.78
CA MET A 478 -5.18 -13.27 17.70
C MET A 478 -6.02 -12.24 16.92
N PHE A 479 -5.42 -11.50 15.99
CA PHE A 479 -6.14 -10.59 15.09
C PHE A 479 -7.30 -11.27 14.34
N SER A 480 -7.15 -12.55 13.98
CA SER A 480 -8.21 -13.31 13.30
C SER A 480 -9.39 -13.71 14.19
N LYS A 481 -9.29 -13.55 15.51
CA LYS A 481 -10.39 -13.70 16.46
C LYS A 481 -11.15 -12.38 16.58
N ASN A 482 -10.41 -11.29 16.79
CA ASN A 482 -10.91 -9.93 16.97
C ASN A 482 -11.54 -9.35 15.69
N ALA A 483 -11.08 -9.78 14.50
CA ALA A 483 -11.61 -9.40 13.19
C ALA A 483 -12.10 -10.61 12.36
N ASN A 484 -12.75 -11.59 12.99
CA ASN A 484 -13.08 -12.90 12.42
C ASN A 484 -13.88 -12.89 11.09
N ASN A 485 -14.67 -11.84 10.84
CA ASN A 485 -15.46 -11.66 9.63
C ASN A 485 -14.74 -10.91 8.50
N LYS A 486 -13.50 -10.47 8.72
CA LYS A 486 -12.72 -9.70 7.74
C LYS A 486 -11.27 -10.15 7.58
N PHE A 487 -10.67 -10.80 8.58
CA PHE A 487 -9.25 -11.20 8.58
C PHE A 487 -9.08 -12.73 8.43
N SER A 488 -8.15 -13.14 7.59
CA SER A 488 -7.93 -14.55 7.20
C SER A 488 -6.56 -15.06 7.66
N PHE A 489 -6.50 -15.68 8.85
CA PHE A 489 -5.27 -16.34 9.31
C PHE A 489 -4.80 -17.43 8.33
N LYS A 490 -5.73 -18.19 7.72
CA LYS A 490 -5.44 -19.18 6.67
C LYS A 490 -4.74 -18.58 5.43
N SER A 491 -4.90 -17.28 5.17
CA SER A 491 -4.21 -16.57 4.07
C SER A 491 -2.83 -16.05 4.44
N CYS A 492 -2.49 -15.98 5.74
CA CYS A 492 -1.19 -15.51 6.21
C CYS A 492 -0.04 -16.42 5.75
N ARG A 493 1.17 -15.87 5.58
CA ARG A 493 2.36 -16.62 5.14
C ARG A 493 3.62 -16.07 5.81
N PHE A 494 4.47 -16.97 6.31
CA PHE A 494 5.66 -16.62 7.11
C PHE A 494 6.99 -17.00 6.42
N GLN A 495 6.95 -17.66 5.28
CA GLN A 495 8.15 -18.06 4.54
C GLN A 495 8.83 -16.83 3.92
N VAL A 496 10.12 -16.64 4.21
CA VAL A 496 10.97 -15.66 3.55
C VAL A 496 11.35 -16.18 2.16
N GLN A 497 11.22 -15.33 1.13
CA GLN A 497 11.58 -15.65 -0.25
C GLN A 497 12.69 -14.71 -0.72
N LYS A 498 13.71 -15.23 -1.42
CA LYS A 498 14.85 -14.45 -1.94
C LYS A 498 14.41 -13.23 -2.77
N SER A 499 13.36 -13.37 -3.57
CA SER A 499 12.76 -12.29 -4.38
C SER A 499 12.03 -11.19 -3.57
N LYS A 500 11.97 -11.33 -2.24
CA LYS A 500 11.31 -10.42 -1.30
C LYS A 500 12.28 -9.80 -0.29
N GLU A 501 13.56 -10.13 -0.31
CA GLU A 501 14.55 -9.63 0.67
C GLU A 501 14.64 -8.10 0.79
N GLY A 502 14.35 -7.36 -0.29
CA GLY A 502 14.33 -5.90 -0.30
C GLY A 502 13.02 -5.26 0.21
N THR A 503 12.08 -6.06 0.74
CA THR A 503 10.82 -5.57 1.35
C THR A 503 11.04 -5.00 2.75
N GLY A 504 10.19 -4.05 3.16
CA GLY A 504 10.27 -3.40 4.47
C GLY A 504 10.21 -4.40 5.61
N ARG A 505 9.26 -5.32 5.55
CA ARG A 505 9.16 -6.46 6.49
C ARG A 505 10.47 -7.22 6.66
N ILE A 506 11.06 -7.72 5.56
CA ILE A 506 12.27 -8.53 5.66
C ILE A 506 13.47 -7.67 6.07
N ALA A 507 13.53 -6.39 5.66
CA ALA A 507 14.54 -5.46 6.15
C ALA A 507 14.46 -5.25 7.68
N MET A 508 13.28 -4.89 8.21
CA MET A 508 13.10 -4.63 9.65
C MET A 508 13.26 -5.91 10.50
N TRP A 509 12.85 -7.07 9.98
CA TRP A 509 13.13 -8.35 10.61
C TRP A 509 14.64 -8.65 10.72
N ASN A 510 15.42 -8.34 9.68
CA ASN A 510 16.89 -8.45 9.72
C ASN A 510 17.55 -7.46 10.70
N LEU A 511 16.83 -6.43 11.18
CA LEU A 511 17.29 -5.55 12.28
C LEU A 511 17.00 -6.12 13.67
N GLY A 512 16.32 -7.28 13.76
CA GLY A 512 16.00 -7.96 15.02
C GLY A 512 14.51 -7.95 15.41
N ILE A 513 13.65 -7.24 14.66
CA ILE A 513 12.21 -7.11 15.00
C ILE A 513 11.48 -8.42 14.65
N LYS A 514 11.29 -9.27 15.68
CA LYS A 514 10.70 -10.62 15.57
C LYS A 514 9.28 -10.61 15.01
N ASN A 515 8.46 -9.64 15.44
CA ASN A 515 7.10 -9.41 14.93
C ASN A 515 7.14 -8.37 13.81
N SER A 516 7.65 -8.75 12.64
CA SER A 516 7.67 -7.88 11.46
C SER A 516 6.70 -8.38 10.41
N TYR A 517 5.77 -7.50 10.00
CA TYR A 517 4.64 -7.85 9.15
C TYR A 517 4.46 -6.94 7.93
N THR A 518 3.79 -7.49 6.92
CA THR A 518 3.09 -6.74 5.86
C THR A 518 1.61 -7.09 6.02
N MET A 519 0.76 -6.12 6.39
CA MET A 519 -0.69 -6.32 6.40
C MET A 519 -1.22 -6.02 4.99
N GLU A 520 -1.90 -6.98 4.38
CA GLU A 520 -2.33 -6.97 3.00
C GLU A 520 -3.88 -7.00 2.97
N ALA A 521 -4.50 -5.88 2.61
CA ALA A 521 -5.96 -5.75 2.57
C ALA A 521 -6.52 -5.88 1.16
N SER A 522 -7.66 -6.56 1.00
CA SER A 522 -8.40 -6.64 -0.26
C SER A 522 -8.83 -5.26 -0.79
N PHE A 523 -8.85 -5.10 -2.12
CA PHE A 523 -9.54 -3.98 -2.81
C PHE A 523 -11.04 -4.26 -3.06
N GLY A 524 -11.43 -5.53 -2.98
CA GLY A 524 -12.81 -6.02 -3.08
C GLY A 524 -13.48 -5.96 -1.72
N GLY A 525 -13.52 -7.09 -1.02
CA GLY A 525 -14.02 -7.15 0.36
C GLY A 525 -13.79 -8.50 1.05
N SER A 526 -14.79 -9.00 1.78
CA SER A 526 -14.70 -10.22 2.60
C SER A 526 -15.39 -11.45 1.98
N THR A 527 -14.91 -12.63 2.36
CA THR A 527 -15.54 -13.94 2.12
C THR A 527 -15.78 -14.70 3.43
N LEU A 528 -15.77 -14.00 4.56
CA LEU A 528 -15.82 -14.54 5.93
C LEU A 528 -17.02 -13.97 6.70
N GLY A 529 -17.51 -14.74 7.68
CA GLY A 529 -18.57 -14.33 8.59
C GLY A 529 -19.87 -13.85 7.90
N ASP A 530 -20.50 -12.89 8.56
CA ASP A 530 -21.61 -12.03 8.11
C ASP A 530 -21.25 -11.16 6.90
N ARG A 531 -20.00 -10.67 6.81
CA ARG A 531 -19.52 -9.83 5.71
C ARG A 531 -19.18 -10.60 4.41
N ARG A 532 -19.45 -11.90 4.37
CA ARG A 532 -19.21 -12.77 3.20
C ARG A 532 -19.90 -12.24 1.94
N GLY A 533 -19.13 -12.00 0.89
CA GLY A 533 -19.66 -11.57 -0.40
C GLY A 533 -19.96 -10.07 -0.47
N THR A 534 -19.48 -9.27 0.50
CA THR A 534 -19.65 -7.82 0.55
C THR A 534 -18.31 -7.12 0.35
N HIS A 535 -18.33 -5.96 -0.30
CA HIS A 535 -17.16 -5.08 -0.42
C HIS A 535 -16.72 -4.54 0.94
N PHE A 536 -15.43 -4.19 1.05
CA PHE A 536 -14.99 -3.27 2.10
C PHE A 536 -15.32 -1.85 1.68
N THR A 537 -15.91 -1.11 2.61
CA THR A 537 -16.16 0.33 2.57
C THR A 537 -14.99 1.13 3.16
N THR A 538 -15.10 2.45 3.29
CA THR A 538 -14.09 3.28 3.98
C THR A 538 -14.02 2.97 5.48
N GLN A 539 -15.15 2.83 6.15
CA GLN A 539 -15.23 2.47 7.57
C GLN A 539 -14.77 1.04 7.85
N ASP A 540 -15.03 0.08 6.94
CA ASP A 540 -14.44 -1.26 7.05
C ASP A 540 -12.92 -1.22 7.05
N LEU A 541 -12.33 -0.37 6.21
CA LEU A 541 -10.89 -0.20 6.13
C LEU A 541 -10.34 0.50 7.38
N LYS A 542 -11.00 1.55 7.88
CA LYS A 542 -10.65 2.18 9.16
C LYS A 542 -10.70 1.19 10.33
N SER A 543 -11.65 0.25 10.34
CA SER A 543 -11.81 -0.71 11.46
C SER A 543 -10.61 -1.65 11.66
N PHE A 544 -9.76 -1.90 10.64
CA PHE A 544 -8.52 -2.66 10.84
C PHE A 544 -7.48 -1.92 11.68
N GLY A 545 -7.51 -0.58 11.67
CA GLY A 545 -6.68 0.24 12.54
C GLY A 545 -7.06 0.07 14.02
N PHE A 546 -8.37 0.08 14.31
CA PHE A 546 -8.90 -0.30 15.62
C PHE A 546 -8.49 -1.73 16.02
N HIS A 547 -8.78 -2.73 15.17
CA HIS A 547 -8.45 -4.13 15.48
C HIS A 547 -6.95 -4.38 15.70
N PHE A 548 -6.07 -3.58 15.08
CA PHE A 548 -4.62 -3.65 15.31
C PHE A 548 -4.20 -3.12 16.68
N CYS A 549 -4.87 -2.09 17.19
CA CYS A 549 -4.68 -1.53 18.53
C CYS A 549 -5.25 -2.45 19.62
N ASP A 550 -6.47 -2.93 19.40
CA ASP A 550 -7.17 -3.95 20.20
C ASP A 550 -6.33 -5.24 20.33
N THR A 551 -5.83 -5.78 19.20
CA THR A 551 -4.91 -6.94 19.21
C THR A 551 -3.56 -6.63 19.86
N LEU A 552 -3.11 -5.38 19.93
CA LEU A 552 -1.89 -5.00 20.67
C LEU A 552 -2.10 -5.04 22.19
N LEU A 553 -3.30 -4.67 22.68
CA LEU A 553 -3.67 -4.86 24.08
C LEU A 553 -3.72 -6.36 24.43
N ASP A 554 -4.45 -7.16 23.65
CA ASP A 554 -4.55 -8.63 23.87
C ASP A 554 -3.19 -9.36 23.81
N TYR A 555 -2.23 -8.86 23.03
CA TYR A 555 -0.92 -9.49 22.86
C TYR A 555 0.09 -9.10 23.95
N TYR A 556 -0.08 -7.93 24.58
CA TYR A 556 0.78 -7.43 25.65
C TYR A 556 0.08 -7.34 27.01
N ASP A 557 -1.09 -7.98 27.12
CA ASP A 557 -1.82 -8.27 28.35
C ASP A 557 -0.88 -8.90 29.39
N PRO A 558 -0.87 -8.41 30.66
CA PRO A 558 -0.15 -9.05 31.74
C PRO A 558 -0.59 -10.50 32.02
N ASP A 559 -1.83 -10.88 31.67
CA ASP A 559 -2.27 -12.27 31.67
C ASP A 559 -1.83 -12.99 30.37
N PRO A 560 -0.88 -13.95 30.43
CA PRO A 560 -0.44 -14.67 29.24
C PRO A 560 -1.50 -15.65 28.68
N SER A 561 -2.69 -15.80 29.29
CA SER A 561 -3.70 -16.78 28.88
C SER A 561 -4.10 -16.67 27.41
N LYS A 562 -4.32 -15.46 26.88
CA LYS A 562 -4.66 -15.22 25.45
C LYS A 562 -3.52 -15.69 24.52
N VAL A 563 -2.28 -15.41 24.91
CA VAL A 563 -1.05 -15.79 24.19
C VAL A 563 -0.82 -17.31 24.25
N ASN A 564 -1.01 -17.92 25.42
CA ASN A 564 -0.87 -19.37 25.66
C ASN A 564 -1.95 -20.18 24.93
N TYR A 565 -3.19 -19.69 24.88
CA TYR A 565 -4.26 -20.27 24.08
C TYR A 565 -3.89 -20.28 22.59
N CYS A 566 -3.45 -19.14 22.05
CA CYS A 566 -2.99 -19.04 20.67
C CYS A 566 -1.79 -19.97 20.38
N LEU A 567 -0.81 -20.08 21.30
CA LEU A 567 0.30 -21.02 21.18
C LEU A 567 -0.16 -22.49 21.14
N THR A 568 -1.17 -22.84 21.93
CA THR A 568 -1.76 -24.18 21.99
C THR A 568 -2.47 -24.52 20.69
N GLU A 569 -3.28 -23.59 20.17
CA GLU A 569 -3.97 -23.72 18.88
C GLU A 569 -2.97 -23.84 17.71
N LEU A 570 -1.92 -23.00 17.67
CA LEU A 570 -0.84 -23.11 16.67
C LEU A 570 -0.10 -24.47 16.74
N SER A 571 -0.01 -25.05 17.94
CA SER A 571 0.63 -26.36 18.18
C SER A 571 -0.29 -27.54 17.87
N ALA A 572 -1.62 -27.36 17.92
CA ALA A 572 -2.59 -28.30 17.35
C ALA A 572 -2.54 -28.24 15.81
N LEU A 573 -2.71 -27.06 15.22
CA LEU A 573 -2.67 -26.85 13.76
C LEU A 573 -1.39 -27.37 13.09
N ARG A 574 -0.23 -27.35 13.76
CA ARG A 574 1.01 -27.97 13.22
C ARG A 574 0.99 -29.49 13.25
N ARG A 575 0.33 -30.11 14.24
CA ARG A 575 0.17 -31.58 14.34
C ARG A 575 -0.85 -32.08 13.31
N ASP A 576 -2.03 -31.44 13.25
CA ASP A 576 -3.13 -31.83 12.36
C ASP A 576 -2.75 -31.71 10.87
N LEU A 577 -1.84 -30.81 10.53
CA LEU A 577 -1.31 -30.66 9.17
C LEU A 577 -0.16 -31.62 8.83
N GLY A 578 0.40 -32.37 9.79
CA GLY A 578 1.42 -33.40 9.53
C GLY A 578 2.76 -32.89 8.95
N ILE A 579 3.05 -31.59 9.06
CA ILE A 579 4.16 -30.95 8.34
C ILE A 579 5.34 -30.58 9.25
N ASP A 580 6.41 -31.36 9.12
CA ASP A 580 7.77 -30.80 9.03
C ASP A 580 8.30 -30.76 7.58
N SER A 581 7.61 -31.40 6.62
CA SER A 581 7.88 -31.34 5.18
C SER A 581 6.84 -30.49 4.42
N GLU A 582 7.28 -29.32 3.97
CA GLU A 582 6.82 -28.56 2.79
C GLU A 582 5.61 -29.10 1.97
N PHE A 583 4.43 -28.47 2.13
CA PHE A 583 3.51 -28.15 1.01
C PHE A 583 2.42 -27.16 1.49
N SER A 584 1.76 -26.42 0.59
CA SER A 584 0.60 -25.59 0.94
C SER A 584 -0.70 -26.10 0.30
N VAL A 585 -1.82 -25.95 1.02
CA VAL A 585 -3.16 -26.32 0.52
C VAL A 585 -3.52 -25.53 -0.75
N SER A 586 -2.97 -24.32 -0.93
CA SER A 586 -3.10 -23.51 -2.14
C SER A 586 -2.37 -24.07 -3.38
N ASP A 587 -1.42 -25.00 -3.20
CA ASP A 587 -0.75 -25.67 -4.33
C ASP A 587 -1.62 -26.79 -4.94
N LEU A 588 -2.67 -27.25 -4.23
CA LEU A 588 -3.72 -28.10 -4.81
C LEU A 588 -4.76 -27.27 -5.56
N GLU A 589 -5.24 -26.13 -5.02
CA GLU A 589 -6.18 -25.26 -5.74
C GLU A 589 -5.63 -24.83 -7.12
N THR A 590 -4.31 -24.57 -7.18
CA THR A 590 -3.61 -24.25 -8.44
C THR A 590 -3.56 -25.43 -9.43
N ARG A 591 -3.65 -26.68 -8.96
CA ARG A 591 -3.74 -27.89 -9.81
C ARG A 591 -5.18 -28.25 -10.19
N TYR A 592 -6.16 -28.08 -9.30
CA TYR A 592 -7.57 -28.31 -9.63
C TYR A 592 -8.06 -27.39 -10.76
N SER A 593 -7.52 -26.17 -10.84
CA SER A 593 -7.75 -25.27 -11.98
C SER A 593 -7.21 -25.79 -13.33
N PHE A 594 -6.31 -26.79 -13.34
CA PHE A 594 -5.89 -27.50 -14.57
C PHE A 594 -6.80 -28.72 -14.85
N THR A 595 -7.22 -29.46 -13.82
CA THR A 595 -8.10 -30.63 -14.01
C THR A 595 -9.47 -30.23 -14.58
N VAL A 596 -10.06 -29.14 -14.09
CA VAL A 596 -11.32 -28.60 -14.63
C VAL A 596 -11.15 -28.10 -16.08
N ALA A 597 -9.95 -27.66 -16.47
CA ALA A 597 -9.64 -27.25 -17.84
C ALA A 597 -9.48 -28.43 -18.84
N LEU A 598 -9.32 -29.68 -18.36
CA LEU A 598 -9.42 -30.88 -19.20
C LEU A 598 -10.86 -31.37 -19.36
N LEU A 599 -11.70 -31.23 -18.32
CA LEU A 599 -13.09 -31.70 -18.34
C LEU A 599 -13.99 -30.89 -19.30
N PHE A 600 -13.63 -29.66 -19.65
CA PHE A 600 -14.27 -28.88 -20.72
C PHE A 600 -13.64 -29.08 -22.11
N LYS A 601 -12.97 -30.21 -22.35
CA LYS A 601 -12.39 -30.57 -23.67
C LYS A 601 -12.80 -31.95 -24.19
N VAL A 602 -13.93 -32.47 -23.71
CA VAL A 602 -14.57 -33.71 -24.19
C VAL A 602 -16.06 -33.43 -24.45
N ASP A 603 -16.34 -32.66 -25.51
CA ASP A 603 -17.68 -32.51 -26.11
C ASP A 603 -17.59 -31.76 -27.45
N CYS A 604 -16.83 -32.32 -28.40
CA CYS A 604 -16.73 -31.76 -29.76
C CYS A 604 -16.23 -32.77 -30.81
N GLU A 605 -16.75 -34.00 -30.80
CA GLU A 605 -16.54 -34.95 -31.90
C GLU A 605 -17.71 -35.94 -32.02
N ILE A 606 -18.75 -35.53 -32.77
CA ILE A 606 -19.87 -36.38 -33.18
C ILE A 606 -19.98 -36.32 -34.71
N PHE A 607 -19.76 -37.49 -35.33
CA PHE A 607 -20.07 -37.85 -36.72
C PHE A 607 -19.38 -37.06 -37.85
N THR A 608 -18.45 -37.75 -38.51
CA THR A 608 -18.82 -38.32 -39.82
C THR A 608 -18.11 -39.67 -40.04
N HIS A 609 -18.88 -40.69 -40.46
CA HIS A 609 -18.28 -41.91 -41.01
C HIS A 609 -17.69 -41.62 -42.40
N ILE A 610 -16.56 -42.25 -42.73
CA ILE A 610 -16.35 -42.79 -44.07
C ILE A 610 -15.38 -44.00 -44.01
N LEU A 611 -15.85 -45.09 -44.64
CA LEU A 611 -15.15 -46.28 -45.12
C LEU A 611 -13.93 -46.85 -44.35
N TYR A 612 -14.24 -47.94 -43.65
CA TYR A 612 -13.39 -49.11 -43.45
C TYR A 612 -13.05 -49.79 -44.81
N ILE A 613 -12.14 -50.78 -44.81
CA ILE A 613 -11.86 -51.83 -45.83
C ILE A 613 -10.55 -51.71 -46.67
N ASP A 614 -9.80 -52.82 -46.57
CA ASP A 614 -8.81 -53.47 -47.46
C ASP A 614 -7.32 -53.09 -47.63
N MET A 615 -6.53 -54.10 -47.23
CA MET A 615 -5.37 -54.74 -47.89
C MET A 615 -4.07 -53.97 -48.15
N CYS A 616 -3.08 -54.30 -47.30
CA CYS A 616 -1.79 -54.92 -47.65
C CYS A 616 -1.21 -54.70 -49.06
N LEU A 617 0.04 -54.17 -49.12
CA LEU A 617 1.21 -54.86 -49.72
C LEU A 617 2.51 -54.03 -49.61
N ILE A 618 3.64 -54.74 -49.35
CA ILE A 618 5.05 -54.34 -49.65
C ILE A 618 5.65 -53.14 -48.86
N GLY A 619 6.97 -53.16 -48.53
CA GLY A 619 7.65 -51.92 -48.08
C GLY A 619 9.03 -51.97 -47.38
N SER A 620 9.82 -53.04 -47.46
CA SER A 620 11.06 -53.21 -46.66
C SER A 620 12.24 -52.24 -46.95
N LYS A 621 13.13 -52.06 -45.94
CA LYS A 621 14.60 -51.70 -45.97
C LYS A 621 15.07 -50.25 -45.70
N SER A 622 15.64 -50.09 -44.49
CA SER A 622 17.03 -49.71 -44.11
C SER A 622 18.03 -49.02 -45.08
N ILE A 623 18.97 -48.24 -44.47
CA ILE A 623 20.33 -47.71 -44.88
C ILE A 623 20.39 -46.19 -44.52
N SER A 624 21.15 -45.68 -43.53
CA SER A 624 22.63 -45.51 -43.34
C SER A 624 23.29 -44.52 -44.33
N LEU A 625 24.42 -43.82 -44.09
CA LEU A 625 25.55 -43.96 -43.14
C LEU A 625 26.28 -42.57 -42.92
N LEU A 626 27.49 -42.54 -42.32
CA LEU A 626 28.47 -41.42 -42.18
C LEU A 626 28.19 -40.40 -41.03
N PHE A 627 28.98 -40.18 -39.95
CA PHE A 627 30.34 -40.53 -39.47
C PHE A 627 31.51 -39.55 -39.74
N ASN A 628 31.85 -38.70 -38.74
CA ASN A 628 33.20 -38.33 -38.21
C ASN A 628 33.07 -37.12 -37.24
N GLN A 629 33.51 -37.16 -35.97
CA GLN A 629 34.88 -37.04 -35.41
C GLN A 629 35.49 -35.62 -35.58
N SER A 630 36.13 -34.98 -34.58
CA SER A 630 37.13 -35.53 -33.63
C SER A 630 37.29 -34.78 -32.27
N PHE A 631 37.64 -35.53 -31.21
CA PHE A 631 38.61 -35.22 -30.09
C PHE A 631 38.36 -33.98 -29.17
N PHE A 632 38.70 -33.91 -27.86
CA PHE A 632 38.86 -34.85 -26.71
C PHE A 632 38.85 -33.93 -25.43
N ILE A 633 39.40 -34.10 -24.20
CA ILE A 633 40.29 -35.05 -23.47
C ILE A 633 40.04 -34.92 -21.93
N ASN A 634 40.58 -35.82 -21.10
CA ASN A 634 40.60 -35.87 -19.60
C ASN A 634 39.24 -36.05 -18.87
N ASN A 635 38.98 -37.07 -18.02
CA ASN A 635 39.71 -37.82 -16.96
C ASN A 635 39.33 -37.33 -15.54
N SER A 636 39.06 -38.18 -14.52
CA SER A 636 39.02 -39.66 -14.50
C SER A 636 38.51 -40.27 -13.16
N PHE A 637 38.03 -41.53 -13.20
CA PHE A 637 38.01 -42.55 -12.11
C PHE A 637 37.07 -42.35 -10.88
N LEU A 638 36.49 -43.38 -10.20
CA LEU A 638 36.59 -44.87 -10.23
C LEU A 638 35.23 -45.57 -9.89
N THR A 639 34.90 -46.67 -10.61
CA THR A 639 34.35 -48.02 -10.21
C THR A 639 33.63 -48.27 -8.84
N THR A 640 32.69 -49.23 -8.62
CA THR A 640 32.20 -50.41 -9.40
C THR A 640 30.91 -51.07 -8.82
N SER A 641 30.02 -51.55 -9.71
CA SER A 641 29.28 -52.87 -9.72
C SER A 641 28.30 -53.33 -8.60
N PRO A 642 27.41 -54.34 -8.86
CA PRO A 642 26.02 -54.34 -8.34
C PRO A 642 25.52 -55.70 -7.74
N LEU A 643 24.18 -55.93 -7.80
CA LEU A 643 23.32 -57.04 -7.28
C LEU A 643 22.77 -56.76 -5.85
N LEU A 644 21.59 -57.25 -5.43
CA LEU A 644 20.78 -58.41 -5.89
C LEU A 644 19.26 -58.08 -6.07
N MET A 645 18.47 -59.08 -6.48
CA MET A 645 17.00 -59.04 -6.64
C MET A 645 16.24 -59.70 -5.47
N SER A 646 14.91 -59.57 -5.52
CA SER A 646 13.83 -60.17 -4.70
C SER A 646 13.50 -59.43 -3.38
N ALA A 647 12.23 -59.37 -2.95
CA ALA A 647 10.98 -59.92 -3.55
C ALA A 647 9.88 -58.85 -3.64
#